data_AF-A0AAD9DJ95-F1
#
_entry.id   AF-A0AAD9DJ95-F1
#
_cell.length_a   1.000
_cell.length_b   1.000
_cell.length_c   1.000
_cell.angle_alpha   90.00
_cell.angle_beta   90.00
_cell.angle_gamma   90.00
#
_symmetry.space_group_name_H-M   'P 1'
#
loop_
_entity.id
_entity.type
_entity.pdbx_description
1 polymer ?
#
loop_
_entity_poly.entity_id
_entity_poly.type
_entity_poly.pdbx_seq_one_letter_code
_entity_poly.pdbx_strand_id
1 'polypeptide(L)'
;MCQCEEPKNDEHHHRRRLNIQRSRTMRIMSSKATQNRTLASLYDIDWKQEPIGEGAFGHVLLATHKSSGERVAIKRIPKKLASHEDFQREMEALLRIQKWGGHPHICALREHFDEGGYYYLILDLVEGGEMFDHLVNHGAYSEADAARLVREVASALDFLHGIGVVHNDIKPENLMLSSDERTHGVVQIVDFGCAEVEGEDDDDDDIDLDDLRSSRRNGKAKAKNAGLGGFTPAYSSPEAFEHRDVPPLPPADMWALGVIVYIMLTGVHPFDVQGNASDEDIEKEVRDGDAPLPLGPQHPYTRHLSPSARDLIMRLMERNPKDRLSAFEMLHHPWVTGEAASTNVIVGSDKRLNKFKKFKTKLQTQFFADAVGWADEAIVGETRRRTNLIERSFKAFDDGEFFMKKLIPLNRGVLASEVLVDHDDDSDTDNDGDAKLNYTEYSNLLAENMKQKYFPRGHIVYRQGTEGNHMYFINSGTVQVITEDGVTNDRHQGDFFGEGAMLHPLKIRSCTIKCKTPVHVIEINRDYFEKYLASSSGLVLSLREKDKIRRRNRAKALLKLQNGMKSETFKRGETLYKEGDPGDSLFIVEDGVVDISTQGHQVIKATEGNFCGEHSLLTGRKRNTTATCISDECVALRMLGRDFRQLMDAAPHVKESLTDMMNRRDFKKAVVLRLGHEFPYDDPRKAFNAVDINKRGFLKHEDIAHIMRSMDEDYTDQEVDMMMHTLDLSRDGKVLYDEFVKVFIGDIRATQSM
;
A
#
# COMPACT_ATOMS: atom_id res chain seq x y z
N MET A 1 -16.60 56.84 59.11
CA MET A 1 -16.10 57.53 57.91
C MET A 1 -16.02 56.51 56.78
N CYS A 2 -16.68 56.83 55.67
CA CYS A 2 -16.55 56.27 54.31
C CYS A 2 -16.93 54.79 54.03
N GLN A 3 -18.23 54.64 53.74
CA GLN A 3 -18.91 53.95 52.63
C GLN A 3 -18.21 52.81 51.86
N CYS A 4 -18.93 51.70 51.76
CA CYS A 4 -18.80 50.62 50.78
C CYS A 4 -19.37 51.03 49.41
N GLU A 5 -18.67 50.75 48.30
CA GLU A 5 -19.23 50.52 46.95
C GLU A 5 -18.27 49.59 46.16
N GLU A 6 -18.84 48.64 45.40
CA GLU A 6 -18.19 47.57 44.62
C GLU A 6 -17.41 48.07 43.39
N PRO A 7 -16.45 47.29 42.84
CA PRO A 7 -16.07 47.39 41.44
C PRO A 7 -16.56 46.21 40.58
N LYS A 8 -17.03 46.60 39.40
CA LYS A 8 -17.66 45.82 38.33
C LYS A 8 -16.68 44.89 37.60
N ASN A 9 -17.26 43.82 37.03
CA ASN A 9 -16.72 43.01 35.94
C ASN A 9 -16.04 43.85 34.85
N ASP A 10 -14.87 43.41 34.39
CA ASP A 10 -14.51 43.50 32.98
C ASP A 10 -13.71 42.25 32.57
N GLU A 11 -14.31 41.50 31.65
CA GLU A 11 -13.72 40.36 30.96
C GLU A 11 -12.56 40.82 30.08
N HIS A 12 -11.35 40.33 30.35
CA HIS A 12 -10.31 40.29 29.31
C HIS A 12 -9.73 38.88 29.19
N HIS A 13 -10.31 38.13 28.25
CA HIS A 13 -9.76 36.90 27.70
C HIS A 13 -8.34 37.12 27.17
N HIS A 14 -7.32 36.77 27.96
CA HIS A 14 -5.98 36.51 27.44
C HIS A 14 -5.90 35.08 26.91
N ARG A 15 -6.07 34.95 25.58
CA ARG A 15 -5.67 33.79 24.78
C ARG A 15 -4.18 33.51 25.01
N ARG A 16 -3.83 32.61 25.94
CA ARG A 16 -2.52 31.96 25.96
C ARG A 16 -2.42 31.07 24.72
N ARG A 17 -1.74 31.56 23.68
CA ARG A 17 -1.23 30.73 22.59
C ARG A 17 -0.38 29.61 23.20
N LEU A 18 -0.76 28.37 22.91
CA LEU A 18 0.07 27.17 23.13
C LEU A 18 1.36 27.34 22.30
N ASN A 19 2.42 27.87 22.91
CA ASN A 19 3.76 27.79 22.35
C ASN A 19 4.26 26.36 22.56
N ILE A 20 4.05 25.52 21.54
CA ILE A 20 4.72 24.23 21.41
C ILE A 20 6.22 24.54 21.29
N GLN A 21 7.01 24.16 22.30
CA GLN A 21 8.48 24.24 22.25
C GLN A 21 8.95 23.46 21.01
N ARG A 22 9.58 24.14 20.04
CA ARG A 22 10.21 23.48 18.91
C ARG A 22 11.37 22.60 19.41
N SER A 23 11.40 21.35 18.93
CA SER A 23 12.52 20.40 19.08
C SER A 23 13.86 21.04 18.70
N ARG A 24 14.99 20.60 19.30
CA ARG A 24 16.36 21.06 18.98
C ARG A 24 16.62 20.94 17.47
N THR A 25 16.25 19.82 16.87
CA THR A 25 16.33 19.56 15.43
C THR A 25 15.61 20.63 14.61
N MET A 26 14.39 21.00 15.03
CA MET A 26 13.59 22.04 14.36
C MET A 26 14.18 23.45 14.52
N ARG A 27 14.94 23.71 15.59
CA ARG A 27 15.71 24.95 15.73
C ARG A 27 16.95 24.95 14.84
N ILE A 28 17.64 23.82 14.70
CA ILE A 28 18.77 23.69 13.77
C ILE A 28 18.30 23.91 12.33
N MET A 29 17.22 23.24 11.92
CA MET A 29 16.62 23.41 10.60
C MET A 29 16.20 24.86 10.31
N SER A 30 15.75 25.61 11.32
CA SER A 30 15.31 27.00 11.14
C SER A 30 16.42 28.04 11.33
N SER A 31 17.55 27.69 11.95
CA SER A 31 18.69 28.59 12.18
C SER A 31 19.81 28.44 11.15
N LYS A 32 19.97 27.24 10.56
CA LYS A 32 20.94 26.93 9.50
C LYS A 32 20.34 26.83 8.09
N ALA A 33 19.02 26.93 7.92
CA ALA A 33 18.42 27.10 6.59
C ALA A 33 19.13 28.27 5.89
N THR A 34 19.61 28.00 4.67
CA THR A 34 20.44 28.87 3.83
C THR A 34 20.02 30.33 3.94
N GLN A 35 20.78 31.11 4.74
CA GLN A 35 20.57 32.54 4.88
C GLN A 35 20.70 33.18 3.47
N ASN A 36 19.60 33.76 2.98
CA ASN A 36 19.45 34.52 1.72
C ASN A 36 19.30 33.75 0.39
N ARG A 37 19.09 32.43 0.35
CA ARG A 37 18.82 31.70 -0.92
C ARG A 37 17.54 30.88 -0.82
N THR A 38 16.78 30.84 -1.90
CA THR A 38 15.56 30.02 -1.98
C THR A 38 15.81 28.73 -2.73
N LEU A 39 15.04 27.68 -2.44
CA LEU A 39 15.09 26.41 -3.17
C LEU A 39 15.03 26.64 -4.69
N ALA A 40 14.08 27.48 -5.14
CA ALA A 40 13.90 27.82 -6.55
C ALA A 40 15.04 28.64 -7.15
N SER A 41 15.88 29.29 -6.34
CA SER A 41 17.06 30.02 -6.84
C SER A 41 18.22 29.10 -7.20
N LEU A 42 18.31 27.92 -6.57
CA LEU A 42 19.43 26.99 -6.72
C LEU A 42 19.08 25.75 -7.55
N TYR A 43 17.83 25.29 -7.50
CA TYR A 43 17.41 24.07 -8.16
C TYR A 43 16.32 24.34 -9.20
N ASP A 44 16.44 23.67 -10.33
CA ASP A 44 15.35 23.49 -11.28
C ASP A 44 14.61 22.21 -10.92
N ILE A 45 13.31 22.34 -10.63
CA ILE A 45 12.48 21.26 -10.11
C ILE A 45 11.30 21.12 -11.04
N ASP A 46 11.16 19.95 -11.65
CA ASP A 46 9.97 19.64 -12.43
C ASP A 46 8.84 19.20 -11.49
N TRP A 47 8.08 20.18 -11.00
CA TRP A 47 6.92 19.94 -10.15
C TRP A 47 5.78 19.18 -10.84
N LYS A 48 5.85 18.97 -12.16
CA LYS A 48 4.85 18.22 -12.94
C LYS A 48 5.28 16.77 -13.17
N GLN A 49 6.54 16.43 -12.95
CA GLN A 49 7.03 15.06 -13.04
C GLN A 49 6.52 14.24 -11.86
N GLU A 50 6.23 12.96 -12.09
CA GLU A 50 5.91 12.04 -11.00
C GLU A 50 7.11 11.90 -10.04
N PRO A 51 6.87 11.79 -8.72
CA PRO A 51 7.93 11.50 -7.76
C PRO A 51 8.75 10.26 -8.18
N ILE A 52 10.07 10.33 -8.05
CA ILE A 52 10.98 9.20 -8.34
C ILE A 52 10.98 8.14 -7.23
N GLY A 53 10.36 8.45 -6.10
CA GLY A 53 10.10 7.52 -5.00
C GLY A 53 9.37 8.21 -3.86
N GLU A 54 8.89 7.45 -2.88
CA GLU A 54 8.23 7.98 -1.70
C GLU A 54 8.77 7.35 -0.40
N GLY A 55 9.35 8.21 0.45
CA GLY A 55 9.78 7.81 1.79
C GLY A 55 8.64 7.89 2.81
N ALA A 56 8.88 7.43 4.04
CA ALA A 56 7.88 7.39 5.13
C ALA A 56 7.19 8.75 5.46
N PHE A 57 7.79 9.88 5.08
CA PHE A 57 7.33 11.23 5.44
C PHE A 57 7.13 12.20 4.26
N GLY A 58 7.28 11.75 3.01
CA GLY A 58 7.14 12.66 1.88
C GLY A 58 7.59 12.10 0.52
N HIS A 59 7.40 12.92 -0.52
CA HIS A 59 7.74 12.59 -1.90
C HIS A 59 9.20 12.92 -2.19
N VAL A 60 9.86 12.07 -2.97
CA VAL A 60 11.18 12.32 -3.52
C VAL A 60 11.02 12.76 -4.97
N LEU A 61 11.46 13.97 -5.27
CA LEU A 61 11.38 14.58 -6.61
C LEU A 61 12.78 14.63 -7.22
N LEU A 62 12.88 14.43 -8.53
CA LEU A 62 14.10 14.72 -9.25
C LEU A 62 14.27 16.24 -9.42
N ALA A 63 15.48 16.74 -9.22
CA ALA A 63 15.82 18.12 -9.51
C ALA A 63 17.23 18.24 -10.07
N THR A 64 17.50 19.38 -10.69
CA THR A 64 18.81 19.71 -11.25
C THR A 64 19.36 20.97 -10.61
N HIS A 65 20.55 20.91 -10.04
CA HIS A 65 21.22 22.09 -9.52
C HIS A 65 21.62 23.01 -10.68
N LYS A 66 21.16 24.26 -10.64
CA LYS A 66 21.19 25.18 -11.79
C LYS A 66 22.60 25.52 -12.27
N SER A 67 23.57 25.65 -11.36
CA SER A 67 24.92 26.08 -11.74
C SER A 67 25.84 24.92 -12.12
N SER A 68 25.69 23.75 -11.49
CA SER A 68 26.52 22.57 -11.80
C SER A 68 25.90 21.65 -12.85
N GLY A 69 24.58 21.74 -13.08
CA GLY A 69 23.85 20.78 -13.91
C GLY A 69 23.66 19.41 -13.25
N GLU A 70 24.03 19.28 -11.98
CA GLU A 70 24.01 18.00 -11.26
C GLU A 70 22.58 17.61 -10.85
N ARG A 71 22.23 16.34 -11.03
CA ARG A 71 20.91 15.81 -10.64
C ARG A 71 20.92 15.38 -9.18
N VAL A 72 19.83 15.68 -8.48
CA VAL A 72 19.65 15.40 -7.04
C VAL A 72 18.24 14.88 -6.75
N ALA A 73 18.09 14.20 -5.62
CA ALA A 73 16.81 13.79 -5.08
C ALA A 73 16.33 14.81 -4.04
N ILE A 74 15.11 15.34 -4.17
CA ILE A 74 14.52 16.29 -3.22
C ILE A 74 13.40 15.61 -2.46
N LYS A 75 13.63 15.30 -1.19
CA LYS A 75 12.60 14.78 -0.29
C LYS A 75 11.79 15.95 0.29
N ARG A 76 10.55 16.11 -0.19
CA ARG A 76 9.60 17.15 0.22
C ARG A 76 8.68 16.65 1.32
N ILE A 77 8.74 17.28 2.49
CA ILE A 77 8.10 16.82 3.73
C ILE A 77 7.16 17.91 4.26
N PRO A 78 5.84 17.67 4.35
CA PRO A 78 4.90 18.63 4.93
C PRO A 78 5.25 18.96 6.39
N LYS A 79 5.29 20.24 6.78
CA LYS A 79 5.60 20.65 8.17
C LYS A 79 4.64 20.08 9.22
N LYS A 80 3.41 19.76 8.82
CA LYS A 80 2.43 19.06 9.68
C LYS A 80 2.90 17.66 10.12
N LEU A 81 3.82 17.04 9.37
CA LEU A 81 4.44 15.75 9.69
C LEU A 81 5.77 15.92 10.41
N ALA A 82 6.27 17.15 10.56
CA ALA A 82 7.59 17.39 11.13
C ALA A 82 7.66 17.14 12.65
N SER A 83 6.52 17.05 13.35
CA SER A 83 6.50 16.63 14.76
C SER A 83 6.53 15.11 14.93
N HIS A 84 6.59 14.33 13.84
CA HIS A 84 6.69 12.88 13.90
C HIS A 84 8.08 12.47 14.39
N GLU A 85 8.15 11.54 15.35
CA GLU A 85 9.40 11.12 16.00
C GLU A 85 10.39 10.55 14.98
N ASP A 86 9.93 9.64 14.12
CA ASP A 86 10.76 9.05 13.05
C ASP A 86 11.37 10.08 12.08
N PHE A 87 10.65 11.17 11.76
CA PHE A 87 11.23 12.25 10.95
C PHE A 87 12.31 13.02 11.73
N GLN A 88 12.10 13.23 13.03
CA GLN A 88 13.10 13.88 13.89
C GLN A 88 14.37 13.02 13.97
N ARG A 89 14.22 11.69 14.11
CA ARG A 89 15.33 10.73 14.09
C ARG A 89 16.09 10.75 12.77
N GLU A 90 15.36 10.62 11.65
CA GLU A 90 15.95 10.65 10.31
C GLU A 90 16.77 11.93 10.09
N MET A 91 16.19 13.08 10.45
CA MET A 91 16.86 14.37 10.32
C MET A 91 18.08 14.48 11.23
N GLU A 92 17.99 14.04 12.48
CA GLU A 92 19.09 14.08 13.44
C GLU A 92 20.27 13.23 12.96
N ALA A 93 20.00 12.02 12.47
CA ALA A 93 21.01 11.15 11.88
C ALA A 93 21.67 11.80 10.66
N LEU A 94 20.88 12.29 9.70
CA LEU A 94 21.39 12.92 8.49
C LEU A 94 22.24 14.18 8.77
N LEU A 95 21.79 15.04 9.68
CA LEU A 95 22.54 16.22 10.10
C LEU A 95 23.84 15.86 10.82
N ARG A 96 23.84 14.78 11.61
CA ARG A 96 25.04 14.29 12.30
C ARG A 96 26.04 13.73 11.29
N ILE A 97 25.60 12.89 10.36
CA ILE A 97 26.41 12.40 9.24
C ILE A 97 27.04 13.57 8.48
N GLN A 98 26.24 14.59 8.14
CA GLN A 98 26.72 15.79 7.46
C GLN A 98 27.73 16.59 8.31
N LYS A 99 27.49 16.78 9.61
CA LYS A 99 28.39 17.48 10.56
C LYS A 99 29.78 16.84 10.58
N TRP A 100 29.86 15.51 10.44
CA TRP A 100 31.09 14.74 10.45
C TRP A 100 31.68 14.47 9.05
N GLY A 101 31.20 15.18 8.02
CA GLY A 101 31.78 15.19 6.68
C GLY A 101 31.15 14.21 5.67
N GLY A 102 30.19 13.40 6.10
CA GLY A 102 29.55 12.38 5.25
C GLY A 102 30.46 11.18 4.96
N HIS A 103 29.93 10.21 4.20
CA HIS A 103 30.65 8.98 3.84
C HIS A 103 30.27 8.55 2.41
N PRO A 104 31.22 8.07 1.59
CA PRO A 104 30.98 7.75 0.17
C PRO A 104 29.95 6.63 -0.07
N HIS A 105 29.66 5.81 0.94
CA HIS A 105 28.69 4.71 0.87
C HIS A 105 27.37 4.99 1.61
N ILE A 106 27.10 6.26 1.91
CA ILE A 106 25.87 6.72 2.58
C ILE A 106 25.27 7.83 1.73
N CYS A 107 23.97 7.74 1.44
CA CYS A 107 23.26 8.79 0.71
C CYS A 107 23.33 10.11 1.49
N ALA A 108 24.01 11.13 0.93
CA ALA A 108 24.33 12.33 1.68
C ALA A 108 23.17 13.33 1.71
N LEU A 109 22.96 13.95 2.88
CA LEU A 109 22.22 15.21 2.98
C LEU A 109 23.12 16.36 2.55
N ARG A 110 22.87 16.89 1.35
CA ARG A 110 23.63 18.01 0.78
C ARG A 110 23.26 19.32 1.45
N GLU A 111 21.96 19.61 1.45
CA GLU A 111 21.40 20.82 2.05
C GLU A 111 19.91 20.63 2.36
N HIS A 112 19.33 21.56 3.11
CA HIS A 112 17.92 21.52 3.47
C HIS A 112 17.30 22.92 3.45
N PHE A 113 16.01 22.97 3.14
CA PHE A 113 15.23 24.21 3.09
C PHE A 113 13.99 24.14 3.98
N ASP A 114 13.65 25.28 4.59
CA ASP A 114 12.45 25.50 5.39
C ASP A 114 11.58 26.55 4.67
N GLU A 115 10.77 26.12 3.71
CA GLU A 115 10.01 27.02 2.83
C GLU A 115 8.56 26.54 2.63
N GLY A 116 7.63 27.48 2.49
CA GLY A 116 6.31 27.19 1.91
C GLY A 116 5.46 26.12 2.60
N GLY A 117 5.52 25.95 3.93
CA GLY A 117 4.75 24.91 4.62
C GLY A 117 5.35 23.50 4.53
N TYR A 118 6.54 23.36 3.94
CA TYR A 118 7.29 22.11 3.79
C TYR A 118 8.72 22.26 4.31
N TYR A 119 9.36 21.12 4.58
CA TYR A 119 10.80 20.94 4.62
C TYR A 119 11.24 20.25 3.33
N TYR A 120 12.40 20.63 2.80
CA TYR A 120 12.98 20.01 1.62
C TYR A 120 14.37 19.52 1.97
N LEU A 121 14.62 18.23 1.80
CA LEU A 121 15.95 17.63 2.00
C LEU A 121 16.53 17.36 0.63
N ILE A 122 17.69 17.93 0.34
CA ILE A 122 18.42 17.67 -0.89
C ILE A 122 19.38 16.54 -0.63
N LEU A 123 19.11 15.40 -1.25
CA LEU A 123 19.82 14.14 -1.10
C LEU A 123 20.54 13.80 -2.40
N ASP A 124 21.55 12.95 -2.31
CA ASP A 124 22.13 12.30 -3.49
C ASP A 124 21.05 11.53 -4.25
N LEU A 125 21.14 11.55 -5.58
CA LEU A 125 20.31 10.73 -6.44
C LEU A 125 20.98 9.35 -6.62
N VAL A 126 20.30 8.29 -6.19
CA VAL A 126 20.78 6.91 -6.28
C VAL A 126 19.99 6.17 -7.37
N GLU A 127 20.62 5.84 -8.50
CA GLU A 127 19.92 5.38 -9.72
C GLU A 127 20.09 3.89 -10.04
N GLY A 128 21.02 3.19 -9.36
CA GLY A 128 21.39 1.81 -9.69
C GLY A 128 20.48 0.71 -9.14
N GLY A 129 19.39 1.08 -8.47
CA GLY A 129 18.44 0.13 -7.88
C GLY A 129 18.95 -0.60 -6.64
N GLU A 130 18.25 -1.67 -6.24
CA GLU A 130 18.59 -2.46 -5.06
C GLU A 130 19.80 -3.37 -5.31
N MET A 131 20.65 -3.55 -4.30
CA MET A 131 21.85 -4.39 -4.37
C MET A 131 21.53 -5.83 -4.82
N PHE A 132 20.41 -6.40 -4.35
CA PHE A 132 20.02 -7.76 -4.70
C PHE A 132 19.50 -7.87 -6.15
N ASP A 133 18.87 -6.81 -6.70
CA ASP A 133 18.52 -6.76 -8.13
C ASP A 133 19.79 -6.83 -8.98
N HIS A 134 20.82 -6.07 -8.60
CA HIS A 134 22.08 -6.04 -9.33
C HIS A 134 22.79 -7.38 -9.36
N LEU A 135 22.83 -8.09 -8.23
CA LEU A 135 23.42 -9.44 -8.15
C LEU A 135 22.67 -10.46 -9.02
N VAL A 136 21.34 -10.37 -9.08
CA VAL A 136 20.52 -11.29 -9.90
C VAL A 136 20.63 -10.96 -11.39
N ASN A 137 20.59 -9.68 -11.76
CA ASN A 137 20.50 -9.23 -13.15
C ASN A 137 21.80 -9.48 -13.95
N HIS A 138 22.94 -9.66 -13.28
CA HIS A 138 24.24 -9.92 -13.91
C HIS A 138 24.63 -11.40 -13.96
N GLY A 139 23.70 -12.29 -13.64
CA GLY A 139 23.92 -13.74 -13.60
C GLY A 139 24.71 -14.19 -12.36
N ALA A 140 25.10 -15.46 -12.33
CA ALA A 140 25.79 -16.04 -11.18
C ALA A 140 27.06 -15.26 -10.77
N TYR A 141 27.25 -15.10 -9.47
CA TYR A 141 28.34 -14.32 -8.86
C TYR A 141 29.20 -15.16 -7.92
N SER A 142 30.40 -14.67 -7.61
CA SER A 142 31.37 -15.30 -6.70
C SER A 142 31.28 -14.72 -5.28
N GLU A 143 31.95 -15.36 -4.32
CA GLU A 143 32.11 -14.75 -2.98
C GLU A 143 32.89 -13.44 -3.05
N ALA A 144 33.87 -13.32 -3.96
CA ALA A 144 34.64 -12.09 -4.14
C ALA A 144 33.76 -10.92 -4.63
N ASP A 145 32.79 -11.19 -5.51
CA ASP A 145 31.81 -10.17 -5.95
C ASP A 145 30.94 -9.69 -4.77
N ALA A 146 30.46 -10.63 -3.95
CA ALA A 146 29.68 -10.31 -2.74
C ALA A 146 30.53 -9.57 -1.69
N ALA A 147 31.77 -10.01 -1.46
CA ALA A 147 32.69 -9.42 -0.51
C ALA A 147 33.01 -7.95 -0.82
N ARG A 148 33.11 -7.59 -2.11
CA ARG A 148 33.26 -6.19 -2.53
C ARG A 148 32.12 -5.32 -2.00
N LEU A 149 30.88 -5.71 -2.26
CA LEU A 149 29.68 -4.97 -1.84
C LEU A 149 29.56 -4.92 -0.31
N VAL A 150 29.82 -6.05 0.35
CA VAL A 150 29.78 -6.18 1.81
C VAL A 150 30.83 -5.29 2.49
N ARG A 151 32.01 -5.14 1.90
CA ARG A 151 33.04 -4.21 2.38
C ARG A 151 32.59 -2.75 2.32
N GLU A 152 31.88 -2.37 1.27
CA GLU A 152 31.33 -1.01 1.12
C GLU A 152 30.27 -0.72 2.20
N VAL A 153 29.40 -1.70 2.50
CA VAL A 153 28.45 -1.62 3.63
C VAL A 153 29.17 -1.52 4.98
N ALA A 154 30.16 -2.38 5.22
CA ALA A 154 30.93 -2.38 6.48
C ALA A 154 31.65 -1.03 6.70
N SER A 155 32.19 -0.42 5.64
CA SER A 155 32.80 0.90 5.71
C SER A 155 31.80 1.99 6.14
N ALA A 156 30.57 1.94 5.61
CA ALA A 156 29.53 2.87 6.01
C ALA A 156 29.09 2.67 7.47
N LEU A 157 28.94 1.41 7.90
CA LEU A 157 28.57 1.10 9.29
C LEU A 157 29.67 1.52 10.28
N ASP A 158 30.94 1.30 9.95
CA ASP A 158 32.07 1.73 10.78
C ASP A 158 32.06 3.25 11.01
N PHE A 159 31.82 4.01 9.94
CA PHE A 159 31.63 5.46 10.04
C PHE A 159 30.43 5.83 10.91
N LEU A 160 29.25 5.24 10.67
CA LEU A 160 28.03 5.54 11.42
C LEU A 160 28.20 5.26 12.91
N HIS A 161 28.70 4.07 13.23
CA HIS A 161 28.95 3.62 14.61
C HIS A 161 29.98 4.51 15.30
N GLY A 162 31.05 4.89 14.59
CA GLY A 162 32.09 5.79 15.09
C GLY A 162 31.60 7.20 15.41
N ILE A 163 30.56 7.68 14.73
CA ILE A 163 29.92 8.96 15.05
C ILE A 163 28.73 8.80 16.01
N GLY A 164 28.44 7.62 16.54
CA GLY A 164 27.34 7.38 17.47
C GLY A 164 25.95 7.35 16.80
N VAL A 165 25.86 6.87 15.57
CA VAL A 165 24.61 6.63 14.84
C VAL A 165 24.44 5.14 14.61
N VAL A 166 23.29 4.59 14.98
CA VAL A 166 22.88 3.20 14.69
C VAL A 166 21.76 3.25 13.66
N HIS A 167 21.87 2.49 12.56
CA HIS A 167 20.88 2.56 11.49
C HIS A 167 19.56 1.87 11.88
N ASN A 168 19.64 0.71 12.54
CA ASN A 168 18.51 -0.04 13.11
C ASN A 168 17.45 -0.51 12.08
N ASP A 169 17.77 -0.52 10.79
CA ASP A 169 16.90 -1.05 9.73
C ASP A 169 17.75 -1.48 8.52
N ILE A 170 18.88 -2.15 8.79
CA ILE A 170 19.74 -2.70 7.73
C ILE A 170 19.06 -3.92 7.13
N LYS A 171 18.67 -3.80 5.85
CA LYS A 171 17.97 -4.84 5.07
C LYS A 171 18.21 -4.61 3.57
N PRO A 172 17.98 -5.61 2.70
CA PRO A 172 18.26 -5.51 1.27
C PRO A 172 17.66 -4.27 0.58
N GLU A 173 16.45 -3.86 0.99
CA GLU A 173 15.73 -2.71 0.42
C GLU A 173 16.42 -1.37 0.71
N ASN A 174 17.19 -1.28 1.79
CA ASN A 174 17.91 -0.06 2.20
C ASN A 174 19.37 -0.03 1.71
N LEU A 175 19.78 -1.03 0.93
CA LEU A 175 21.11 -1.14 0.32
C LEU A 175 20.98 -0.96 -1.20
N MET A 176 21.16 0.28 -1.66
CA MET A 176 21.05 0.63 -3.08
C MET A 176 22.42 0.75 -3.74
N LEU A 177 22.46 0.80 -5.07
CA LEU A 177 23.67 1.08 -5.85
C LEU A 177 23.58 2.43 -6.55
N SER A 178 24.71 3.12 -6.69
CA SER A 178 24.83 4.36 -7.44
C SER A 178 24.56 4.21 -8.94
N SER A 179 24.81 3.02 -9.49
CA SER A 179 24.69 2.70 -10.91
C SER A 179 24.29 1.23 -11.08
N ASP A 180 23.51 0.95 -12.10
CA ASP A 180 23.10 -0.40 -12.51
C ASP A 180 24.21 -1.12 -13.29
N GLU A 181 25.29 -0.43 -13.67
CA GLU A 181 26.44 -1.03 -14.34
C GLU A 181 27.23 -1.96 -13.41
N ARG A 182 27.57 -3.15 -13.90
CA ARG A 182 28.23 -4.23 -13.12
C ARG A 182 29.47 -3.77 -12.35
N THR A 183 30.30 -2.92 -12.94
CA THR A 183 31.63 -2.55 -12.40
C THR A 183 31.67 -1.16 -11.75
N HIS A 184 30.62 -0.36 -11.89
CA HIS A 184 30.60 1.03 -11.42
C HIS A 184 29.55 1.27 -10.31
N GLY A 185 28.68 0.31 -10.05
CA GLY A 185 27.76 0.35 -8.90
C GLY A 185 28.52 0.30 -7.57
N VAL A 186 28.44 1.40 -6.82
CA VAL A 186 28.88 1.48 -5.41
C VAL A 186 27.68 1.52 -4.50
N VAL A 187 27.78 0.88 -3.34
CA VAL A 187 26.72 0.84 -2.33
C VAL A 187 26.42 2.24 -1.82
N GLN A 188 25.14 2.54 -1.65
CA GLN A 188 24.58 3.69 -0.98
C GLN A 188 23.55 3.18 0.04
N ILE A 189 23.87 3.33 1.33
CA ILE A 189 22.88 3.11 2.41
C ILE A 189 21.88 4.26 2.38
N VAL A 190 20.59 3.91 2.38
CA VAL A 190 19.46 4.85 2.33
C VAL A 190 18.49 4.59 3.49
N ASP A 191 17.61 5.57 3.73
CA ASP A 191 16.53 5.55 4.73
C ASP A 191 16.95 5.41 6.21
N PHE A 192 17.17 6.57 6.84
CA PHE A 192 17.48 6.68 8.28
C PHE A 192 16.23 6.86 9.16
N GLY A 193 15.04 6.51 8.67
CA GLY A 193 13.77 6.70 9.38
C GLY A 193 13.67 6.01 10.75
N CYS A 194 14.45 4.94 10.94
CA CYS A 194 14.49 4.13 12.16
C CYS A 194 15.80 4.31 12.95
N ALA A 195 16.68 5.21 12.49
CA ALA A 195 18.00 5.39 13.06
C ALA A 195 17.94 5.97 14.48
N GLU A 196 18.86 5.53 15.32
CA GLU A 196 19.04 6.07 16.66
C GLU A 196 20.36 6.83 16.73
N VAL A 197 20.33 8.00 17.38
CA VAL A 197 21.50 8.86 17.54
C VAL A 197 21.83 8.98 19.02
N GLU A 198 23.08 8.69 19.38
CA GLU A 198 23.56 8.84 20.75
C GLU A 198 23.47 10.31 21.18
N GLY A 199 22.76 10.55 22.28
CA GLY A 199 22.54 11.89 22.81
C GLY A 199 23.85 12.58 23.19
N GLU A 200 24.04 13.81 22.72
CA GLU A 200 25.06 14.70 23.27
C GLU A 200 24.55 15.18 24.65
N ASP A 201 25.17 14.73 25.74
CA ASP A 201 25.07 15.42 27.02
C ASP A 201 25.67 16.83 26.79
N ASP A 202 24.80 17.83 26.65
CA ASP A 202 25.19 19.23 26.53
C ASP A 202 25.76 19.69 27.88
N ASP A 203 27.03 19.41 28.16
CA ASP A 203 27.85 20.19 29.10
C ASP A 203 29.30 20.18 28.59
N ASP A 204 29.74 21.33 28.05
CA ASP A 204 31.16 21.69 28.01
C ASP A 204 31.66 21.66 29.46
N ASP A 205 32.25 20.55 29.90
CA ASP A 205 33.30 20.47 30.92
C ASP A 205 33.86 19.04 30.92
N ASP A 206 35.19 18.91 30.96
CA ASP A 206 35.93 17.65 30.92
C ASP A 206 35.32 16.56 31.84
N ILE A 207 34.83 15.45 31.27
CA ILE A 207 34.41 14.26 32.04
C ILE A 207 35.34 13.09 31.73
N ASP A 208 36.01 12.64 32.78
CA ASP A 208 36.84 11.43 32.83
C ASP A 208 36.05 10.19 32.39
N LEU A 209 36.71 9.36 31.57
CA LEU A 209 36.16 8.19 30.86
C LEU A 209 35.56 7.10 31.79
N ASP A 210 35.74 7.21 33.11
CA ASP A 210 35.24 6.26 34.10
C ASP A 210 33.80 6.56 34.60
N ASP A 211 33.27 7.77 34.41
CA ASP A 211 31.96 8.15 35.01
C ASP A 211 30.73 7.86 34.12
N LEU A 212 30.94 7.55 32.82
CA LEU A 212 29.86 7.17 31.89
C LEU A 212 29.16 5.85 32.27
N ARG A 213 29.83 4.99 33.06
CA ARG A 213 29.28 3.69 33.50
C ARG A 213 28.45 3.81 34.79
N SER A 214 28.65 4.86 35.58
CA SER A 214 28.04 5.04 36.89
C SER A 214 26.66 5.70 36.81
N SER A 215 26.45 6.63 35.87
CA SER A 215 25.18 7.36 35.70
C SER A 215 24.01 6.49 35.19
N ARG A 216 24.28 5.34 34.55
CA ARG A 216 23.24 4.39 34.12
C ARG A 216 22.63 3.56 35.26
N ARG A 217 23.23 3.55 36.46
CA ARG A 217 22.71 2.84 37.64
C ARG A 217 21.57 3.57 38.36
N ASN A 218 21.43 4.89 38.16
CA ASN A 218 20.40 5.70 38.81
C ASN A 218 19.26 6.09 37.85
N GLY A 219 18.63 5.08 37.22
CA GLY A 219 17.19 4.97 36.90
C GLY A 219 16.34 6.19 36.45
N LYS A 220 16.91 7.26 35.89
CA LYS A 220 16.15 8.46 35.47
C LYS A 220 16.67 9.12 34.18
N ALA A 221 17.15 8.34 33.21
CA ALA A 221 16.97 8.77 31.82
C ALA A 221 15.48 8.62 31.50
N LYS A 222 14.80 9.71 31.16
CA LYS A 222 13.37 9.67 30.79
C LYS A 222 13.22 8.83 29.52
N ALA A 223 12.92 7.55 29.68
CA ALA A 223 12.32 6.71 28.65
C ALA A 223 10.95 7.30 28.27
N LYS A 224 10.95 8.30 27.39
CA LYS A 224 9.76 8.73 26.68
C LYS A 224 9.87 8.10 25.29
N ASN A 225 9.19 6.97 25.15
CA ASN A 225 8.96 6.23 23.90
C ASN A 225 10.23 5.94 23.09
N ALA A 226 10.96 4.88 23.46
CA ALA A 226 11.81 4.20 22.50
C ALA A 226 10.92 3.79 21.31
N GLY A 227 11.27 4.24 20.11
CA GLY A 227 10.44 4.06 18.93
C GLY A 227 10.41 2.60 18.50
N LEU A 228 9.21 2.02 18.45
CA LEU A 228 8.95 0.71 17.83
C LEU A 228 9.11 0.72 16.28
N GLY A 229 9.71 1.77 15.69
CA GLY A 229 9.94 1.88 14.26
C GLY A 229 11.25 1.17 13.86
N GLY A 230 11.19 0.28 12.86
CA GLY A 230 12.36 -0.43 12.32
C GLY A 230 12.47 -1.91 12.66
N PHE A 231 11.60 -2.42 13.52
CA PHE A 231 11.64 -3.84 13.91
C PHE A 231 11.19 -4.75 12.76
N THR A 232 12.16 -5.39 12.11
CA THR A 232 11.94 -6.40 11.08
C THR A 232 12.50 -7.72 11.59
N PRO A 233 11.67 -8.66 12.10
CA PRO A 233 12.16 -9.84 12.82
C PRO A 233 13.17 -10.69 12.05
N ALA A 234 12.98 -10.83 10.73
CA ALA A 234 13.91 -11.53 9.83
C ALA A 234 15.37 -11.05 9.95
N TYR A 235 15.60 -9.76 10.17
CA TYR A 235 16.95 -9.18 10.28
C TYR A 235 17.31 -8.76 11.72
N SER A 236 16.42 -8.93 12.68
CA SER A 236 16.60 -8.43 14.05
C SER A 236 17.52 -9.33 14.87
N SER A 237 18.34 -8.70 15.71
CA SER A 237 19.28 -9.39 16.60
C SER A 237 18.60 -9.95 17.86
N PRO A 238 19.19 -10.96 18.55
CA PRO A 238 18.63 -11.55 19.76
C PRO A 238 18.25 -10.50 20.82
N GLU A 239 19.14 -9.54 21.06
CA GLU A 239 18.93 -8.49 22.06
C GLU A 239 17.80 -7.52 21.70
N ALA A 240 17.47 -7.34 20.41
CA ALA A 240 16.34 -6.52 19.98
C ALA A 240 14.99 -7.13 20.42
N PHE A 241 14.90 -8.46 20.53
CA PHE A 241 13.71 -9.15 21.04
C PHE A 241 13.61 -9.12 22.57
N GLU A 242 14.75 -9.10 23.27
CA GLU A 242 14.83 -9.11 24.74
C GLU A 242 14.60 -7.73 25.37
N HIS A 243 15.00 -6.67 24.67
CA HIS A 243 15.03 -5.31 25.21
C HIS A 243 14.39 -4.28 24.27
N ARG A 244 13.14 -4.53 23.87
CA ARG A 244 12.38 -3.65 22.94
C ARG A 244 12.22 -2.20 23.39
N ASP A 245 12.31 -1.92 24.69
CA ASP A 245 12.20 -0.56 25.26
C ASP A 245 13.56 0.17 25.37
N VAL A 246 14.66 -0.49 24.99
CA VAL A 246 16.02 0.06 25.06
C VAL A 246 16.46 0.49 23.66
N PRO A 247 17.10 1.67 23.51
CA PRO A 247 17.66 2.08 22.23
C PRO A 247 18.64 1.04 21.67
N PRO A 248 18.62 0.78 20.35
CA PRO A 248 19.50 -0.19 19.71
C PRO A 248 20.96 0.25 19.80
N LEU A 249 21.87 -0.72 19.78
CA LEU A 249 23.32 -0.50 19.81
C LEU A 249 23.96 -0.96 18.49
N PRO A 250 25.17 -0.47 18.15
CA PRO A 250 25.90 -0.83 16.93
C PRO A 250 25.91 -2.33 16.56
N PRO A 251 26.04 -3.29 17.51
CA PRO A 251 26.02 -4.72 17.19
C PRO A 251 24.73 -5.20 16.52
N ALA A 252 23.60 -4.51 16.66
CA ALA A 252 22.34 -4.87 16.02
C ALA A 252 22.44 -4.76 14.48
N ASP A 253 23.05 -3.69 13.96
CA ASP A 253 23.31 -3.52 12.53
C ASP A 253 24.24 -4.64 11.99
N MET A 254 25.22 -5.05 12.81
CA MET A 254 26.18 -6.11 12.44
C MET A 254 25.52 -7.48 12.30
N TRP A 255 24.53 -7.79 13.17
CA TRP A 255 23.73 -9.00 13.05
C TRP A 255 22.90 -9.00 11.77
N ALA A 256 22.21 -7.90 11.50
CA ALA A 256 21.41 -7.74 10.29
C ALA A 256 22.27 -7.92 9.02
N LEU A 257 23.50 -7.36 9.02
CA LEU A 257 24.47 -7.58 7.95
C LEU A 257 24.89 -9.07 7.84
N GLY A 258 25.04 -9.78 8.96
CA GLY A 258 25.29 -11.23 8.97
C GLY A 258 24.19 -12.03 8.28
N VAL A 259 22.92 -11.70 8.55
CA VAL A 259 21.75 -12.30 7.88
C VAL A 259 21.79 -12.02 6.38
N ILE A 260 22.08 -10.77 5.98
CA ILE A 260 22.17 -10.38 4.56
C ILE A 260 23.29 -11.14 3.85
N VAL A 261 24.48 -11.24 4.45
CA VAL A 261 25.62 -12.00 3.87
C VAL A 261 25.25 -13.47 3.69
N TYR A 262 24.56 -14.08 4.65
CA TYR A 262 24.09 -15.45 4.53
C TYR A 262 23.12 -15.61 3.34
N ILE A 263 22.12 -14.73 3.22
CA ILE A 263 21.15 -14.76 2.11
C ILE A 263 21.86 -14.55 0.77
N MET A 264 22.80 -13.60 0.69
CA MET A 264 23.58 -13.35 -0.52
C MET A 264 24.35 -14.59 -0.98
N LEU A 265 24.92 -15.38 -0.07
CA LEU A 265 25.77 -16.51 -0.46
C LEU A 265 25.01 -17.84 -0.66
N THR A 266 23.81 -17.96 -0.08
CA THR A 266 23.04 -19.20 -0.08
C THR A 266 21.74 -19.11 -0.89
N GLY A 267 21.12 -17.93 -0.92
CA GLY A 267 19.79 -17.69 -1.49
C GLY A 267 18.63 -18.11 -0.56
N VAL A 268 18.90 -18.41 0.72
CA VAL A 268 17.89 -18.76 1.73
C VAL A 268 18.15 -18.01 3.04
N HIS A 269 17.15 -17.93 3.91
CA HIS A 269 17.28 -17.23 5.20
C HIS A 269 17.96 -18.15 6.24
N PRO A 270 18.86 -17.64 7.12
CA PRO A 270 19.61 -18.48 8.06
C PRO A 270 18.76 -19.16 9.13
N PHE A 271 17.64 -18.56 9.52
CA PHE A 271 16.69 -19.14 10.48
C PHE A 271 15.42 -19.66 9.80
N ASP A 272 15.42 -19.66 8.46
CA ASP A 272 14.33 -20.16 7.62
C ASP A 272 14.89 -20.72 6.30
N VAL A 273 15.67 -21.80 6.42
CA VAL A 273 16.37 -22.40 5.26
C VAL A 273 15.43 -23.11 4.28
N GLN A 274 14.25 -23.51 4.76
CA GLN A 274 13.22 -24.20 3.98
C GLN A 274 12.16 -23.23 3.43
N GLY A 275 12.12 -21.97 3.88
CA GLY A 275 11.04 -21.04 3.55
C GLY A 275 9.73 -21.39 4.25
N ASN A 276 9.81 -22.09 5.40
CA ASN A 276 8.72 -22.61 6.21
C ASN A 276 8.82 -22.29 7.74
N ALA A 277 9.69 -21.36 8.18
CA ALA A 277 9.81 -20.89 9.57
C ALA A 277 9.31 -19.45 9.80
N SER A 278 8.49 -19.28 10.85
CA SER A 278 7.78 -18.03 11.13
C SER A 278 8.53 -16.98 11.93
N ASP A 279 8.01 -15.77 12.17
CA ASP A 279 8.69 -14.75 12.98
C ASP A 279 8.80 -15.19 14.42
N GLU A 280 7.84 -15.97 14.92
CA GLU A 280 7.94 -16.56 16.25
C GLU A 280 8.94 -17.72 16.27
N ASP A 281 9.03 -18.51 15.18
CA ASP A 281 10.04 -19.58 15.05
C ASP A 281 11.44 -18.98 14.87
N ILE A 282 11.61 -18.02 13.97
CA ILE A 282 12.80 -17.22 13.73
C ILE A 282 13.17 -16.50 15.02
N GLU A 283 12.25 -15.79 15.69
CA GLU A 283 12.52 -15.16 16.99
C GLU A 283 12.98 -16.21 18.02
N LYS A 284 12.31 -17.37 18.06
CA LYS A 284 12.68 -18.45 18.98
C LYS A 284 14.08 -18.99 18.67
N GLU A 285 14.39 -19.28 17.42
CA GLU A 285 15.71 -19.76 16.97
C GLU A 285 16.80 -18.68 17.15
N VAL A 286 16.45 -17.41 16.96
CA VAL A 286 17.31 -16.24 17.20
C VAL A 286 17.53 -16.00 18.70
N ARG A 287 16.60 -16.39 19.57
CA ARG A 287 16.76 -16.29 21.03
C ARG A 287 17.33 -17.55 21.67
N ASP A 288 17.18 -18.70 21.03
CA ASP A 288 17.68 -19.97 21.52
C ASP A 288 19.22 -19.98 21.43
N GLY A 289 19.88 -19.74 22.57
CA GLY A 289 21.34 -19.71 22.67
C GLY A 289 22.03 -20.99 22.19
N ASP A 290 21.33 -22.13 22.20
CA ASP A 290 21.87 -23.45 21.86
C ASP A 290 21.54 -23.86 20.41
N ALA A 291 20.67 -23.12 19.71
CA ALA A 291 20.30 -23.42 18.33
C ALA A 291 21.49 -23.17 17.38
N PRO A 292 21.96 -24.21 16.64
CA PRO A 292 23.13 -24.08 15.78
C PRO A 292 22.80 -23.31 14.50
N LEU A 293 23.62 -22.32 14.16
CA LEU A 293 23.56 -21.68 12.84
C LEU A 293 23.83 -22.72 11.74
N PRO A 294 23.05 -22.74 10.64
CA PRO A 294 23.22 -23.70 9.54
C PRO A 294 24.45 -23.43 8.67
N LEU A 295 25.64 -23.48 9.28
CA LEU A 295 26.94 -23.10 8.71
C LEU A 295 27.94 -24.26 8.62
N GLY A 296 27.49 -25.51 8.75
CA GLY A 296 28.38 -26.67 8.74
C GLY A 296 29.06 -26.90 7.36
N PRO A 297 30.28 -27.48 7.32
CA PRO A 297 30.96 -27.82 6.07
C PRO A 297 30.24 -28.93 5.28
N GLN A 298 29.36 -29.68 5.94
CA GLN A 298 28.53 -30.72 5.33
C GLN A 298 27.07 -30.28 5.12
N HIS A 299 26.72 -29.06 5.53
CA HIS A 299 25.34 -28.59 5.48
C HIS A 299 24.95 -28.28 4.02
N PRO A 300 23.78 -28.73 3.53
CA PRO A 300 23.43 -28.70 2.10
C PRO A 300 23.54 -27.30 1.46
N TYR A 301 23.17 -26.27 2.22
CA TYR A 301 23.14 -24.87 1.78
C TYR A 301 24.46 -24.11 1.98
N THR A 302 25.43 -24.65 2.72
CA THR A 302 26.67 -23.92 3.06
C THR A 302 27.95 -24.70 2.81
N ARG A 303 27.84 -25.94 2.32
CA ARG A 303 28.99 -26.78 1.92
C ARG A 303 29.85 -26.14 0.83
N HIS A 304 29.23 -25.35 -0.06
CA HIS A 304 29.94 -24.66 -1.14
C HIS A 304 30.68 -23.40 -0.71
N LEU A 305 30.43 -22.91 0.51
CA LEU A 305 31.07 -21.70 1.03
C LEU A 305 32.53 -21.97 1.41
N SER A 306 33.37 -20.96 1.26
CA SER A 306 34.74 -20.99 1.76
C SER A 306 34.76 -21.07 3.31
N PRO A 307 35.81 -21.63 3.92
CA PRO A 307 35.97 -21.57 5.39
C PRO A 307 35.93 -20.14 5.91
N SER A 308 36.48 -19.18 5.16
CA SER A 308 36.53 -17.76 5.53
C SER A 308 35.14 -17.10 5.50
N ALA A 309 34.29 -17.43 4.51
CA ALA A 309 32.91 -16.96 4.47
C ALA A 309 32.11 -17.46 5.68
N ARG A 310 32.26 -18.74 6.03
CA ARG A 310 31.60 -19.32 7.22
C ARG A 310 32.08 -18.68 8.52
N ASP A 311 33.38 -18.43 8.67
CA ASP A 311 33.95 -17.74 9.84
C ASP A 311 33.39 -16.32 9.97
N LEU A 312 33.30 -15.56 8.87
CA LEU A 312 32.71 -14.23 8.88
C LEU A 312 31.24 -14.25 9.36
N ILE A 313 30.40 -15.09 8.75
CA ILE A 313 28.97 -15.16 9.10
C ILE A 313 28.80 -15.55 10.58
N MET A 314 29.59 -16.52 11.04
CA MET A 314 29.57 -16.98 12.44
C MET A 314 29.87 -15.83 13.42
N ARG A 315 30.88 -15.00 13.13
CA ARG A 315 31.27 -13.88 14.00
C ARG A 315 30.30 -12.68 13.94
N LEU A 316 29.65 -12.47 12.80
CA LEU A 316 28.61 -11.44 12.65
C LEU A 316 27.31 -11.85 13.35
N MET A 317 27.00 -13.14 13.36
CA MET A 317 25.81 -13.71 14.00
C MET A 317 26.13 -14.31 15.38
N GLU A 318 27.17 -13.81 16.04
CA GLU A 318 27.45 -14.12 17.44
C GLU A 318 26.33 -13.57 18.32
N ARG A 319 25.74 -14.41 19.16
CA ARG A 319 24.54 -14.05 19.92
C ARG A 319 24.84 -13.04 20.99
N ASN A 320 25.99 -13.15 21.65
CA ASN A 320 26.41 -12.13 22.61
C ASN A 320 26.87 -10.87 21.85
N PRO A 321 26.14 -9.74 21.94
CA PRO A 321 26.50 -8.52 21.21
C PRO A 321 27.87 -7.94 21.60
N LYS A 322 28.47 -8.36 22.72
CA LYS A 322 29.81 -7.95 23.14
C LYS A 322 30.94 -8.71 22.44
N ASP A 323 30.67 -9.95 22.04
CA ASP A 323 31.63 -10.81 21.35
C ASP A 323 31.42 -10.76 19.83
N ARG A 324 30.30 -10.17 19.39
CA ARG A 324 29.94 -9.96 17.99
C ARG A 324 30.90 -8.99 17.31
N LEU A 325 31.28 -9.36 16.08
CA LEU A 325 32.21 -8.59 15.26
C LEU A 325 31.71 -7.16 15.03
N SER A 326 32.53 -6.17 15.34
CA SER A 326 32.28 -4.76 15.01
C SER A 326 32.54 -4.49 13.53
N ALA A 327 32.01 -3.37 13.00
CA ALA A 327 32.27 -2.95 11.62
C ALA A 327 33.77 -2.73 11.35
N PHE A 328 34.48 -2.13 12.30
CA PHE A 328 35.94 -1.97 12.25
C PHE A 328 36.68 -3.31 12.12
N GLU A 329 36.35 -4.28 12.97
CA GLU A 329 36.99 -5.61 12.92
C GLU A 329 36.61 -6.36 11.64
N MET A 330 35.36 -6.21 11.18
CA MET A 330 34.86 -6.79 9.94
C MET A 330 35.63 -6.29 8.72
N LEU A 331 36.00 -5.01 8.64
CA LEU A 331 36.79 -4.46 7.55
C LEU A 331 38.18 -5.11 7.42
N HIS A 332 38.71 -5.68 8.49
CA HIS A 332 39.99 -6.38 8.52
C HIS A 332 39.85 -7.90 8.35
N HIS A 333 38.63 -8.41 8.23
CA HIS A 333 38.39 -9.83 8.07
C HIS A 333 38.90 -10.33 6.70
N PRO A 334 39.66 -11.45 6.61
CA PRO A 334 40.26 -11.91 5.34
C PRO A 334 39.28 -12.12 4.19
N TRP A 335 38.02 -12.49 4.49
CA TRP A 335 36.97 -12.57 3.48
C TRP A 335 36.58 -11.18 2.94
N VAL A 336 36.44 -10.19 3.81
CA VAL A 336 36.00 -8.82 3.46
C VAL A 336 37.11 -8.06 2.74
N THR A 337 38.38 -8.26 3.11
CA THR A 337 39.52 -7.68 2.39
C THR A 337 39.68 -8.24 0.97
N GLY A 338 39.07 -9.40 0.70
CA GLY A 338 39.17 -10.12 -0.57
C GLY A 338 40.35 -11.10 -0.63
N GLU A 339 41.16 -11.21 0.42
CA GLU A 339 42.32 -12.12 0.46
C GLU A 339 41.91 -13.59 0.47
N ALA A 340 40.79 -13.90 1.13
CA ALA A 340 40.28 -15.26 1.32
C ALA A 340 38.90 -15.49 0.69
N ALA A 341 38.32 -14.48 0.04
CA ALA A 341 37.04 -14.63 -0.67
C ALA A 341 37.25 -15.45 -1.95
N SER A 342 36.43 -16.48 -2.14
CA SER A 342 36.52 -17.33 -3.33
C SER A 342 36.15 -16.55 -4.60
N THR A 343 37.02 -16.58 -5.60
CA THR A 343 36.75 -16.04 -6.95
C THR A 343 35.97 -17.01 -7.83
N ASN A 344 35.70 -18.23 -7.35
CA ASN A 344 34.89 -19.20 -8.10
C ASN A 344 33.44 -18.75 -8.10
N VAL A 345 32.83 -18.72 -9.30
CA VAL A 345 31.41 -18.39 -9.46
C VAL A 345 30.56 -19.45 -8.75
N ILE A 346 29.66 -18.99 -7.89
CA ILE A 346 28.71 -19.85 -7.20
C ILE A 346 27.59 -20.18 -8.19
N VAL A 347 27.61 -21.40 -8.75
CA VAL A 347 26.64 -21.83 -9.76
C VAL A 347 25.19 -21.69 -9.25
N GLY A 348 24.35 -21.02 -10.04
CA GLY A 348 22.92 -20.80 -9.75
C GLY A 348 22.64 -19.84 -8.58
N SER A 349 23.62 -19.04 -8.14
CA SER A 349 23.45 -18.03 -7.09
C SER A 349 22.37 -17.00 -7.44
N ASP A 350 22.42 -16.47 -8.67
CA ASP A 350 21.40 -15.61 -9.28
C ASP A 350 20.00 -16.24 -9.26
N LYS A 351 19.88 -17.51 -9.68
CA LYS A 351 18.61 -18.23 -9.71
C LYS A 351 18.02 -18.43 -8.31
N ARG A 352 18.85 -18.85 -7.33
CA ARG A 352 18.40 -19.03 -5.94
C ARG A 352 17.98 -17.72 -5.30
N LEU A 353 18.78 -16.66 -5.45
CA LEU A 353 18.45 -15.34 -4.93
C LEU A 353 17.19 -14.76 -5.59
N ASN A 354 17.00 -14.98 -6.90
CA ASN A 354 15.77 -14.59 -7.60
C ASN A 354 14.54 -15.39 -7.12
N LYS A 355 14.69 -16.69 -6.84
CA LYS A 355 13.60 -17.52 -6.28
C LYS A 355 13.12 -16.98 -4.93
N PHE A 356 14.06 -16.65 -4.03
CA PHE A 356 13.76 -16.01 -2.75
C PHE A 356 12.96 -14.71 -2.93
N LYS A 357 13.36 -13.85 -3.88
CA LYS A 357 12.68 -12.57 -4.17
C LYS A 357 11.29 -12.74 -4.79
N LYS A 358 11.14 -13.64 -5.77
CA LYS A 358 9.86 -13.91 -6.44
C LYS A 358 8.84 -14.51 -5.48
N PHE A 359 9.27 -15.43 -4.63
CA PHE A 359 8.43 -16.07 -3.61
C PHE A 359 7.81 -15.04 -2.66
N LYS A 360 8.65 -14.18 -2.08
CA LYS A 360 8.23 -13.07 -1.20
C LYS A 360 7.20 -12.16 -1.89
N THR A 361 7.47 -11.76 -3.14
CA THR A 361 6.56 -10.90 -3.92
C THR A 361 5.20 -11.57 -4.17
N LYS A 362 5.19 -12.83 -4.64
CA LYS A 362 3.96 -13.55 -5.02
C LYS A 362 3.03 -13.78 -3.82
N LEU A 363 3.58 -14.09 -2.66
CA LEU A 363 2.82 -14.24 -1.41
C LEU A 363 2.17 -12.93 -0.96
N GLN A 364 2.90 -11.82 -1.04
CA GLN A 364 2.35 -10.51 -0.68
C GLN A 364 1.24 -10.06 -1.65
N THR A 365 1.38 -10.34 -2.95
CA THR A 365 0.31 -10.10 -3.93
C THR A 365 -0.93 -10.95 -3.65
N GLN A 366 -0.75 -12.21 -3.25
CA GLN A 366 -1.85 -13.13 -2.93
C GLN A 366 -2.62 -12.66 -1.69
N PHE A 367 -1.93 -12.33 -0.58
CA PHE A 367 -2.57 -11.76 0.61
C PHE A 367 -3.42 -10.54 0.28
N PHE A 368 -2.87 -9.63 -0.52
CA PHE A 368 -3.58 -8.43 -0.89
C PHE A 368 -4.81 -8.75 -1.73
N ALA A 369 -4.71 -9.69 -2.67
CA ALA A 369 -5.86 -10.15 -3.46
C ALA A 369 -6.96 -10.75 -2.59
N ASP A 370 -6.59 -11.55 -1.60
CA ASP A 370 -7.51 -12.19 -0.66
C ASP A 370 -8.16 -11.17 0.28
N ALA A 371 -7.37 -10.25 0.83
CA ALA A 371 -7.83 -9.15 1.67
C ALA A 371 -8.83 -8.25 0.94
N VAL A 372 -8.54 -7.93 -0.33
CA VAL A 372 -9.48 -7.21 -1.18
C VAL A 372 -10.73 -8.07 -1.41
N GLY A 373 -10.59 -9.34 -1.80
CA GLY A 373 -11.73 -10.23 -2.07
C GLY A 373 -12.69 -10.37 -0.88
N TRP A 374 -12.18 -10.55 0.34
CA TRP A 374 -13.03 -10.73 1.52
C TRP A 374 -13.81 -9.51 1.96
N ALA A 375 -13.36 -8.31 1.61
CA ALA A 375 -14.15 -7.11 1.86
C ALA A 375 -15.53 -7.20 1.16
N ASP A 376 -15.68 -8.02 0.11
CA ASP A 376 -16.97 -8.29 -0.54
C ASP A 376 -17.85 -9.26 0.26
N GLU A 377 -17.26 -10.14 1.09
CA GLU A 377 -17.98 -11.15 1.88
C GLU A 377 -18.45 -10.65 3.25
N ALA A 378 -17.85 -9.55 3.76
CA ALA A 378 -18.10 -9.03 5.10
C ALA A 378 -19.55 -8.52 5.34
N ILE A 379 -20.36 -8.48 4.28
CA ILE A 379 -21.79 -8.15 4.32
C ILE A 379 -22.64 -9.34 4.82
N VAL A 380 -22.12 -10.58 4.83
CA VAL A 380 -22.94 -11.81 4.92
C VAL A 380 -22.94 -12.53 6.29
N GLY A 381 -22.42 -11.95 7.39
CA GLY A 381 -22.72 -12.54 8.72
C GLY A 381 -21.87 -12.08 9.91
N GLU A 382 -22.50 -12.06 11.09
CA GLU A 382 -21.90 -11.69 12.39
C GLU A 382 -20.78 -12.63 12.86
N THR A 383 -20.79 -13.90 12.45
CA THR A 383 -19.90 -14.95 12.99
C THR A 383 -18.46 -14.90 12.45
N ARG A 384 -18.19 -14.13 11.37
CA ARG A 384 -16.89 -14.08 10.67
C ARG A 384 -15.97 -12.92 11.08
N ARG A 385 -16.38 -12.10 12.06
CA ARG A 385 -15.71 -10.83 12.44
C ARG A 385 -14.59 -10.95 13.48
N ARG A 386 -14.15 -12.17 13.86
CA ARG A 386 -13.25 -12.39 15.00
C ARG A 386 -11.79 -12.72 14.66
N THR A 387 -11.46 -13.07 13.43
CA THR A 387 -10.09 -13.43 13.02
C THR A 387 -9.34 -12.24 12.38
N ASN A 388 -8.04 -12.13 12.68
CA ASN A 388 -7.15 -11.13 12.09
C ASN A 388 -7.08 -11.31 10.55
N LEU A 389 -6.92 -10.24 9.78
CA LEU A 389 -6.87 -10.28 8.31
C LEU A 389 -5.78 -11.24 7.79
N ILE A 390 -4.61 -11.21 8.44
CA ILE A 390 -3.48 -12.09 8.12
C ILE A 390 -3.85 -13.55 8.43
N GLU A 391 -4.52 -13.79 9.55
CA GLU A 391 -4.97 -15.13 9.99
C GLU A 391 -5.99 -15.73 9.04
N ARG A 392 -6.88 -14.88 8.54
CA ARG A 392 -7.87 -15.29 7.55
C ARG A 392 -7.22 -15.68 6.23
N SER A 393 -6.17 -14.97 5.85
CA SER A 393 -5.40 -15.23 4.62
C SER A 393 -4.60 -16.50 4.66
N PHE A 394 -3.96 -16.73 5.79
CA PHE A 394 -3.26 -17.96 6.01
C PHE A 394 -4.18 -19.18 5.98
N LYS A 395 -5.33 -19.12 6.65
CA LYS A 395 -6.32 -20.22 6.62
C LYS A 395 -6.85 -20.50 5.22
N ALA A 396 -7.08 -19.45 4.43
CA ALA A 396 -7.49 -19.61 3.02
C ALA A 396 -6.38 -20.22 2.15
N PHE A 397 -5.12 -19.92 2.46
CA PHE A 397 -3.94 -20.47 1.81
C PHE A 397 -3.70 -21.95 2.16
N ASP A 398 -3.89 -22.35 3.41
CA ASP A 398 -3.65 -23.72 3.91
C ASP A 398 -4.80 -24.70 3.56
N ASP A 399 -6.06 -24.25 3.53
CA ASP A 399 -7.27 -25.08 3.33
C ASP A 399 -7.60 -25.37 1.84
N GLY A 400 -6.61 -25.63 0.99
CA GLY A 400 -6.75 -25.76 -0.49
C GLY A 400 -7.89 -26.65 -1.06
N GLU A 401 -8.59 -27.44 -0.23
CA GLU A 401 -9.78 -28.20 -0.62
C GLU A 401 -11.14 -27.55 -0.26
N PHE A 402 -11.26 -26.74 0.78
CA PHE A 402 -12.58 -26.36 1.33
C PHE A 402 -13.25 -25.20 0.56
N PHE A 403 -12.45 -24.35 -0.09
CA PHE A 403 -12.96 -23.20 -0.87
C PHE A 403 -13.28 -23.53 -2.34
N MET A 404 -12.94 -24.71 -2.84
CA MET A 404 -13.14 -25.11 -4.24
C MET A 404 -14.61 -25.35 -4.66
N LYS A 405 -15.59 -25.35 -3.74
CA LYS A 405 -16.95 -25.84 -4.06
C LYS A 405 -18.10 -24.82 -4.05
N LYS A 406 -17.89 -23.52 -3.83
CA LYS A 406 -19.06 -22.60 -3.80
C LYS A 406 -18.91 -21.16 -4.30
N LEU A 407 -17.87 -20.82 -5.03
CA LEU A 407 -17.85 -19.55 -5.77
C LEU A 407 -17.37 -19.78 -7.22
N ILE A 408 -17.89 -18.93 -8.10
CA ILE A 408 -17.61 -18.76 -9.54
C ILE A 408 -16.18 -19.22 -9.91
N PRO A 409 -15.93 -19.86 -11.07
CA PRO A 409 -14.60 -20.32 -11.49
C PRO A 409 -13.65 -19.16 -11.89
N LEU A 410 -13.51 -18.16 -11.03
CA LEU A 410 -12.48 -17.13 -11.09
C LEU A 410 -11.44 -17.47 -10.03
N ASN A 411 -10.20 -17.62 -10.50
CA ASN A 411 -8.99 -17.97 -9.75
C ASN A 411 -8.99 -19.40 -9.16
N ARG A 412 -8.31 -20.31 -9.89
CA ARG A 412 -7.58 -21.40 -9.24
C ARG A 412 -6.75 -20.79 -8.10
N GLY A 413 -6.99 -21.21 -6.87
CA GLY A 413 -6.00 -21.03 -5.81
C GLY A 413 -4.71 -21.69 -6.28
N VAL A 414 -3.61 -20.95 -6.25
CA VAL A 414 -2.28 -21.47 -6.60
C VAL A 414 -1.88 -22.44 -5.48
N LEU A 415 -1.70 -23.72 -5.81
CA LEU A 415 -1.18 -24.70 -4.85
C LEU A 415 0.24 -24.32 -4.43
N ALA A 416 0.66 -24.70 -3.21
CA ALA A 416 2.06 -24.55 -2.78
C ALA A 416 3.06 -25.11 -3.81
N SER A 417 2.67 -26.17 -4.53
CA SER A 417 3.43 -26.77 -5.63
C SER A 417 3.53 -25.89 -6.90
N GLU A 418 2.53 -25.05 -7.21
CA GLU A 418 2.56 -24.08 -8.32
C GLU A 418 3.28 -22.76 -7.94
N VAL A 419 3.61 -22.56 -6.66
CA VAL A 419 4.44 -21.45 -6.18
C VAL A 419 5.94 -21.76 -6.37
N LEU A 420 6.32 -23.03 -6.42
CA LEU A 420 7.72 -23.48 -6.39
C LEU A 420 8.28 -23.97 -7.73
N VAL A 421 7.42 -24.18 -8.75
CA VAL A 421 7.81 -24.72 -10.06
C VAL A 421 7.42 -23.73 -11.17
N ASP A 422 8.41 -23.06 -11.79
CA ASP A 422 8.22 -22.47 -13.11
C ASP A 422 8.49 -23.56 -14.17
N HIS A 423 7.61 -23.66 -15.15
CA HIS A 423 7.56 -24.67 -16.22
C HIS A 423 8.59 -24.47 -17.35
N ASP A 424 9.81 -24.01 -17.05
CA ASP A 424 10.84 -23.79 -18.06
C ASP A 424 12.23 -24.28 -17.57
N ASP A 425 12.40 -25.60 -17.52
CA ASP A 425 13.57 -26.38 -17.99
C ASP A 425 13.58 -27.76 -17.32
N ASP A 426 13.36 -28.80 -18.13
CA ASP A 426 13.68 -30.18 -17.81
C ASP A 426 15.20 -30.30 -17.59
N SER A 427 15.65 -30.42 -16.34
CA SER A 427 16.61 -31.44 -15.88
C SER A 427 17.18 -31.14 -14.49
N ASP A 428 17.13 -32.18 -13.65
CA ASP A 428 17.97 -32.45 -12.49
C ASP A 428 17.79 -31.57 -11.24
N THR A 429 16.89 -31.97 -10.35
CA THR A 429 17.21 -32.85 -9.20
C THR A 429 16.01 -33.04 -8.27
N ASP A 430 15.66 -34.31 -8.05
CA ASP A 430 14.70 -34.78 -7.05
C ASP A 430 15.08 -34.33 -5.63
N ASN A 431 14.33 -33.40 -5.05
CA ASN A 431 13.92 -33.43 -3.63
C ASN A 431 12.83 -32.37 -3.35
N ASP A 432 11.63 -32.57 -3.91
CA ASP A 432 10.45 -31.77 -3.53
C ASP A 432 9.95 -32.23 -2.15
N GLY A 433 10.45 -31.56 -1.11
CA GLY A 433 9.74 -31.47 0.15
C GLY A 433 8.65 -30.41 0.00
N ASP A 434 7.38 -30.81 0.08
CA ASP A 434 6.23 -29.92 0.23
C ASP A 434 6.47 -28.95 1.41
N ALA A 435 7.01 -27.76 1.11
CA ALA A 435 7.17 -26.69 2.08
C ALA A 435 5.79 -26.12 2.38
N LYS A 436 5.18 -26.58 3.47
CA LYS A 436 3.95 -25.99 4.01
C LYS A 436 4.30 -24.74 4.80
N LEU A 437 3.83 -23.59 4.31
CA LEU A 437 3.92 -22.34 5.03
C LEU A 437 3.02 -22.41 6.28
N ASN A 438 3.47 -21.87 7.41
CA ASN A 438 2.75 -21.79 8.67
C ASN A 438 2.25 -20.35 8.93
N TYR A 439 1.32 -20.16 9.88
CA TYR A 439 0.59 -18.88 10.02
C TYR A 439 1.51 -17.70 10.22
N THR A 440 2.49 -17.90 11.09
CA THR A 440 3.31 -16.81 11.51
C THR A 440 4.27 -16.48 10.35
N GLU A 441 4.73 -17.40 9.51
CA GLU A 441 5.50 -17.12 8.28
C GLU A 441 4.80 -16.22 7.30
N TYR A 442 3.54 -16.57 7.08
CA TYR A 442 2.66 -15.85 6.21
C TYR A 442 2.53 -14.40 6.68
N SER A 443 2.53 -14.17 7.99
CA SER A 443 2.46 -12.83 8.58
C SER A 443 3.69 -11.96 8.28
N ASN A 444 4.87 -12.53 8.13
CA ASN A 444 6.12 -11.74 8.20
C ASN A 444 6.62 -11.37 6.82
N LEU A 445 6.46 -12.31 5.90
CA LEU A 445 6.59 -12.02 4.48
C LEU A 445 5.69 -10.85 4.09
N LEU A 446 4.57 -10.64 4.80
CA LEU A 446 3.70 -9.46 4.62
C LEU A 446 4.18 -8.23 5.39
N ALA A 447 4.76 -8.37 6.58
CA ALA A 447 5.15 -7.26 7.44
C ALA A 447 6.27 -6.37 6.86
N GLU A 448 7.18 -6.94 6.05
CA GLU A 448 8.35 -6.21 5.52
C GLU A 448 7.98 -5.03 4.61
N ASN A 449 6.86 -5.12 3.88
CA ASN A 449 6.36 -4.07 2.98
C ASN A 449 5.00 -3.49 3.42
N MET A 450 4.44 -3.98 4.53
CA MET A 450 3.16 -3.54 5.05
C MET A 450 3.30 -3.11 6.52
N LYS A 451 3.22 -1.81 6.78
CA LYS A 451 3.47 -1.25 8.10
C LYS A 451 2.23 -1.39 8.97
N GLN A 452 2.36 -1.99 10.15
CA GLN A 452 1.29 -1.93 11.14
C GLN A 452 1.22 -0.53 11.76
N LYS A 453 0.04 0.11 11.68
CA LYS A 453 -0.22 1.41 12.29
C LYS A 453 -1.37 1.33 13.29
N TYR A 454 -1.19 2.04 14.40
CA TYR A 454 -2.21 2.25 15.41
C TYR A 454 -2.74 3.68 15.36
N PHE A 455 -4.06 3.84 15.35
CA PHE A 455 -4.72 5.13 15.46
C PHE A 455 -5.66 5.16 16.66
N PRO A 456 -5.53 6.15 17.56
CA PRO A 456 -6.42 6.27 18.70
C PRO A 456 -7.82 6.72 18.28
N ARG A 457 -8.81 6.48 19.14
CA ARG A 457 -10.20 6.94 18.94
C ARG A 457 -10.24 8.46 18.68
N GLY A 458 -11.02 8.86 17.69
CA GLY A 458 -11.21 10.26 17.30
C GLY A 458 -10.15 10.81 16.36
N HIS A 459 -9.05 10.08 16.13
CA HIS A 459 -8.00 10.46 15.18
C HIS A 459 -8.54 10.57 13.75
N ILE A 460 -8.06 11.56 13.00
CA ILE A 460 -8.40 11.72 11.58
C ILE A 460 -7.20 11.21 10.78
N VAL A 461 -7.35 10.05 10.16
CA VAL A 461 -6.28 9.38 9.42
C VAL A 461 -5.88 10.21 8.19
N TYR A 462 -6.86 10.70 7.44
CA TYR A 462 -6.66 11.70 6.39
C TYR A 462 -7.96 12.47 6.11
N ARG A 463 -7.84 13.58 5.36
CA ARG A 463 -8.96 14.43 4.96
C ARG A 463 -9.23 14.30 3.47
N GLN A 464 -10.48 14.52 3.08
CA GLN A 464 -10.86 14.63 1.67
C GLN A 464 -10.05 15.75 0.99
N GLY A 465 -9.73 15.57 -0.29
CA GLY A 465 -9.03 16.57 -1.10
C GLY A 465 -7.52 16.64 -0.87
N THR A 466 -6.99 16.01 0.18
CA THR A 466 -5.54 15.93 0.38
C THR A 466 -4.94 14.87 -0.54
N GLU A 467 -3.69 15.06 -0.93
CA GLU A 467 -2.90 14.01 -1.58
C GLU A 467 -2.68 12.81 -0.63
N GLY A 468 -2.58 11.60 -1.17
CA GLY A 468 -2.31 10.41 -0.38
C GLY A 468 -1.80 9.23 -1.18
N ASN A 469 -0.82 8.54 -0.60
CA ASN A 469 -0.09 7.46 -1.28
C ASN A 469 -0.07 6.17 -0.46
N HIS A 470 -1.03 6.03 0.42
CA HIS A 470 -1.12 4.89 1.31
C HIS A 470 -2.55 4.36 1.29
N MET A 471 -2.71 3.05 1.16
CA MET A 471 -3.94 2.33 1.44
C MET A 471 -3.82 1.68 2.82
N TYR A 472 -4.96 1.49 3.49
CA TYR A 472 -5.02 0.89 4.82
C TYR A 472 -6.05 -0.24 4.84
N PHE A 473 -5.66 -1.42 5.31
CA PHE A 473 -6.57 -2.52 5.64
C PHE A 473 -6.86 -2.50 7.14
N ILE A 474 -8.13 -2.57 7.50
CA ILE A 474 -8.56 -2.52 8.90
C ILE A 474 -8.40 -3.91 9.51
N ASN A 475 -7.37 -4.07 10.33
CA ASN A 475 -7.16 -5.30 11.09
C ASN A 475 -8.11 -5.36 12.30
N SER A 476 -8.34 -4.23 12.97
CA SER A 476 -9.33 -4.14 14.04
C SER A 476 -9.84 -2.71 14.23
N GLY A 477 -11.05 -2.59 14.78
CA GLY A 477 -11.69 -1.31 15.05
C GLY A 477 -12.67 -0.85 13.98
N THR A 478 -13.08 0.41 14.04
CA THR A 478 -14.07 1.01 13.15
C THR A 478 -13.68 2.45 12.81
N VAL A 479 -13.73 2.77 11.53
CA VAL A 479 -13.56 4.14 11.02
C VAL A 479 -14.86 4.64 10.41
N GLN A 480 -15.08 5.94 10.55
CA GLN A 480 -16.11 6.69 9.86
C GLN A 480 -15.50 7.30 8.59
N VAL A 481 -16.11 7.02 7.46
CA VAL A 481 -15.90 7.68 6.19
C VAL A 481 -16.82 8.89 6.13
N ILE A 482 -16.26 10.07 5.94
CA ILE A 482 -16.98 11.34 5.92
C ILE A 482 -16.67 12.02 4.60
N THR A 483 -17.70 12.43 3.89
CA THR A 483 -17.56 13.17 2.63
C THR A 483 -18.05 14.62 2.79
N GLU A 484 -17.56 15.52 1.94
CA GLU A 484 -17.96 16.94 1.97
C GLU A 484 -19.47 17.15 1.79
N ASP A 485 -20.14 16.30 1.03
CA ASP A 485 -21.60 16.36 0.85
C ASP A 485 -22.41 15.80 2.04
N GLY A 486 -21.74 15.51 3.15
CA GLY A 486 -22.37 15.07 4.39
C GLY A 486 -22.71 13.57 4.47
N VAL A 487 -22.44 12.78 3.42
CA VAL A 487 -22.63 11.32 3.49
C VAL A 487 -21.57 10.73 4.41
N THR A 488 -22.04 9.96 5.39
CA THR A 488 -21.18 9.20 6.29
C THR A 488 -21.45 7.71 6.16
N ASN A 489 -20.39 6.91 6.20
CA ASN A 489 -20.49 5.45 6.27
C ASN A 489 -19.46 4.92 7.27
N ASP A 490 -19.69 3.75 7.84
CA ASP A 490 -18.73 3.10 8.73
C ASP A 490 -18.01 1.98 7.98
N ARG A 491 -16.71 1.82 8.23
CA ARG A 491 -15.91 0.67 7.79
C ARG A 491 -15.36 -0.03 9.02
N HIS A 492 -15.41 -1.36 8.99
CA HIS A 492 -15.08 -2.22 10.11
C HIS A 492 -13.90 -3.14 9.77
N GLN A 493 -13.49 -3.95 10.74
CA GLN A 493 -12.51 -5.03 10.57
C GLN A 493 -12.80 -5.87 9.32
N GLY A 494 -11.77 -6.12 8.51
CA GLY A 494 -11.86 -6.84 7.25
C GLY A 494 -12.11 -5.96 6.02
N ASP A 495 -12.43 -4.68 6.21
CA ASP A 495 -12.54 -3.70 5.12
C ASP A 495 -11.25 -2.87 5.00
N PHE A 496 -11.13 -2.08 3.93
CA PHE A 496 -9.97 -1.25 3.63
C PHE A 496 -10.38 0.15 3.21
N PHE A 497 -9.46 1.11 3.27
CA PHE A 497 -9.68 2.49 2.83
C PHE A 497 -8.43 3.14 2.26
N GLY A 498 -8.62 4.18 1.44
CA GLY A 498 -7.54 4.94 0.81
C GLY A 498 -7.23 4.53 -0.63
N GLU A 499 -7.93 3.52 -1.15
CA GLU A 499 -7.84 3.00 -2.52
C GLU A 499 -8.00 4.06 -3.60
N GLY A 500 -8.92 5.00 -3.41
CA GLY A 500 -9.21 6.01 -4.43
C GLY A 500 -7.96 6.82 -4.77
N ALA A 501 -7.12 7.11 -3.78
CA ALA A 501 -5.89 7.86 -4.00
C ALA A 501 -4.80 7.02 -4.70
N MET A 502 -4.79 5.70 -4.51
CA MET A 502 -3.88 4.79 -5.22
C MET A 502 -4.21 4.69 -6.71
N LEU A 503 -5.51 4.80 -7.03
CA LEU A 503 -6.02 4.65 -8.40
C LEU A 503 -6.16 5.97 -9.16
N HIS A 504 -6.22 7.09 -8.45
CA HIS A 504 -6.40 8.41 -9.05
C HIS A 504 -5.06 8.98 -9.54
N PRO A 505 -4.97 9.53 -10.78
CA PRO A 505 -3.72 10.11 -11.30
C PRO A 505 -3.17 11.24 -10.43
N LEU A 506 -4.05 12.10 -9.91
CA LEU A 506 -3.66 13.20 -9.00
C LEU A 506 -3.52 12.78 -7.52
N LYS A 507 -3.60 11.47 -7.22
CA LYS A 507 -3.44 10.91 -5.86
C LYS A 507 -4.35 11.52 -4.78
N ILE A 508 -5.53 12.01 -5.16
CA ILE A 508 -6.41 12.76 -4.24
C ILE A 508 -7.25 11.81 -3.39
N ARG A 509 -7.35 12.09 -2.09
CA ARG A 509 -8.26 11.41 -1.15
C ARG A 509 -9.71 11.79 -1.44
N SER A 510 -10.54 10.80 -1.77
CA SER A 510 -11.96 10.98 -2.10
C SER A 510 -12.87 11.25 -0.90
N CYS A 511 -12.38 11.05 0.32
CA CYS A 511 -13.12 11.21 1.58
C CYS A 511 -12.19 11.52 2.75
N THR A 512 -12.78 11.90 3.89
CA THR A 512 -12.11 12.01 5.20
C THR A 512 -12.33 10.72 5.97
N ILE A 513 -11.29 10.19 6.63
CA ILE A 513 -11.39 9.00 7.48
C ILE A 513 -11.14 9.39 8.93
N LYS A 514 -12.09 9.06 9.82
CA LYS A 514 -12.02 9.34 11.25
C LYS A 514 -12.24 8.08 12.08
N CYS A 515 -11.35 7.78 13.01
CA CYS A 515 -11.45 6.61 13.89
C CYS A 515 -12.62 6.76 14.89
N LYS A 516 -13.61 5.86 14.87
CA LYS A 516 -14.70 5.81 15.87
C LYS A 516 -14.29 5.05 17.13
N THR A 517 -13.45 4.05 16.96
CA THR A 517 -12.77 3.29 18.02
C THR A 517 -11.26 3.47 17.87
N PRO A 518 -10.41 2.97 18.77
CA PRO A 518 -9.03 2.66 18.41
C PRO A 518 -9.01 1.73 17.20
N VAL A 519 -8.08 1.93 16.28
CA VAL A 519 -8.00 1.19 15.02
C VAL A 519 -6.56 0.71 14.81
N HIS A 520 -6.40 -0.58 14.53
CA HIS A 520 -5.16 -1.14 14.03
C HIS A 520 -5.33 -1.39 12.53
N VAL A 521 -4.38 -0.89 11.74
CA VAL A 521 -4.38 -1.05 10.30
C VAL A 521 -3.07 -1.61 9.80
N ILE A 522 -3.15 -2.26 8.64
CA ILE A 522 -2.00 -2.58 7.81
C ILE A 522 -1.93 -1.51 6.73
N GLU A 523 -0.88 -0.71 6.74
CA GLU A 523 -0.62 0.35 5.78
C GLU A 523 0.25 -0.17 4.64
N ILE A 524 -0.14 0.15 3.41
CA ILE A 524 0.57 -0.20 2.18
C ILE A 524 0.85 1.07 1.40
N ASN A 525 2.12 1.33 1.06
CA ASN A 525 2.51 2.50 0.28
C ASN A 525 2.25 2.30 -1.22
N ARG A 526 2.30 3.40 -1.96
CA ARG A 526 2.02 3.43 -3.40
C ARG A 526 3.10 2.76 -4.23
N ASP A 527 4.36 2.93 -3.87
CA ASP A 527 5.47 2.33 -4.60
C ASP A 527 5.38 0.80 -4.57
N TYR A 528 5.03 0.23 -3.41
CA TYR A 528 4.74 -1.19 -3.28
C TYR A 528 3.52 -1.61 -4.11
N PHE A 529 2.46 -0.79 -4.07
CA PHE A 529 1.27 -1.02 -4.88
C PHE A 529 1.58 -1.02 -6.38
N GLU A 530 2.38 -0.09 -6.88
CA GLU A 530 2.71 0.04 -8.31
C GLU A 530 3.73 -1.00 -8.76
N LYS A 531 4.78 -1.26 -7.96
CA LYS A 531 5.86 -2.20 -8.30
C LYS A 531 5.40 -3.66 -8.26
N TYR A 532 4.56 -4.03 -7.30
CA TYR A 532 4.27 -5.44 -7.01
C TYR A 532 2.80 -5.85 -7.07
N LEU A 533 1.88 -4.90 -6.84
CA LEU A 533 0.43 -5.19 -6.85
C LEU A 533 -0.25 -4.78 -8.16
N ALA A 534 0.27 -3.77 -8.85
CA ALA A 534 -0.30 -3.26 -10.09
C ALA A 534 -0.02 -4.16 -11.29
N SER A 535 1.06 -4.96 -11.22
CA SER A 535 1.36 -6.02 -12.18
C SER A 535 0.32 -7.15 -12.15
N SER A 536 -0.40 -7.32 -11.03
CA SER A 536 -1.57 -8.19 -10.96
C SER A 536 -2.79 -7.47 -11.53
N SER A 537 -2.97 -7.59 -12.85
CA SER A 537 -4.08 -6.98 -13.58
C SER A 537 -5.42 -7.25 -12.90
N GLY A 538 -5.71 -8.50 -12.52
CA GLY A 538 -6.96 -8.88 -11.86
C GLY A 538 -7.27 -8.12 -10.57
N LEU A 539 -6.23 -7.75 -9.81
CA LEU A 539 -6.36 -7.06 -8.52
C LEU A 539 -6.65 -5.57 -8.68
N VAL A 540 -5.91 -4.89 -9.56
CA VAL A 540 -6.15 -3.48 -9.90
C VAL A 540 -7.57 -3.31 -10.42
N LEU A 541 -8.03 -4.24 -11.26
CA LEU A 541 -9.40 -4.26 -11.76
C LEU A 541 -10.43 -4.39 -10.63
N SER A 542 -10.19 -5.26 -9.64
CA SER A 542 -11.05 -5.38 -8.45
C SER A 542 -11.12 -4.07 -7.67
N LEU A 543 -9.99 -3.41 -7.43
CA LEU A 543 -9.95 -2.15 -6.69
C LEU A 543 -10.65 -1.01 -7.44
N ARG A 544 -10.45 -0.92 -8.77
CA ARG A 544 -11.13 0.08 -9.61
C ARG A 544 -12.64 -0.12 -9.57
N GLU A 545 -13.11 -1.36 -9.69
CA GLU A 545 -14.55 -1.63 -9.60
C GLU A 545 -15.11 -1.32 -8.20
N LYS A 546 -14.37 -1.62 -7.12
CA LYS A 546 -14.78 -1.26 -5.76
C LYS A 546 -14.85 0.25 -5.53
N ASP A 547 -13.89 1.02 -6.04
CA ASP A 547 -13.95 2.48 -5.99
C ASP A 547 -15.18 3.01 -6.74
N LYS A 548 -15.46 2.48 -7.94
CA LYS A 548 -16.69 2.81 -8.69
C LYS A 548 -17.96 2.45 -7.89
N ILE A 549 -18.06 1.26 -7.30
CA ILE A 549 -19.20 0.84 -6.46
C ILE A 549 -19.39 1.81 -5.29
N ARG A 550 -18.32 2.21 -4.61
CA ARG A 550 -18.37 3.15 -3.49
C ARG A 550 -18.89 4.52 -3.92
N ARG A 551 -18.47 5.03 -5.08
CA ARG A 551 -19.02 6.26 -5.68
C ARG A 551 -20.50 6.13 -6.02
N ARG A 552 -20.92 5.02 -6.62
CA ARG A 552 -22.33 4.72 -6.93
C ARG A 552 -23.21 4.68 -5.66
N ASN A 553 -22.75 4.03 -4.60
CA ASN A 553 -23.48 3.98 -3.33
C ASN A 553 -23.58 5.36 -2.65
N ARG A 554 -22.53 6.19 -2.74
CA ARG A 554 -22.58 7.59 -2.29
C ARG A 554 -23.63 8.40 -3.08
N ALA A 555 -23.66 8.26 -4.40
CA ALA A 555 -24.66 8.90 -5.24
C ALA A 555 -26.09 8.48 -4.86
N LYS A 556 -26.33 7.18 -4.64
CA LYS A 556 -27.62 6.65 -4.14
C LYS A 556 -28.02 7.25 -2.80
N ALA A 557 -27.08 7.34 -1.85
CA ALA A 557 -27.34 7.93 -0.54
C ALA A 557 -27.71 9.42 -0.64
N LEU A 558 -27.02 10.19 -1.49
CA LEU A 558 -27.32 11.61 -1.71
C LEU A 558 -28.70 11.82 -2.37
N LEU A 559 -29.09 10.94 -3.28
CA LEU A 559 -30.43 10.96 -3.88
C LEU A 559 -31.51 10.74 -2.81
N LYS A 560 -31.32 9.78 -1.90
CA LYS A 560 -32.26 9.51 -0.80
C LYS A 560 -32.41 10.66 0.19
N LEU A 561 -31.37 11.48 0.38
CA LEU A 561 -31.38 12.62 1.29
C LEU A 561 -32.09 13.86 0.72
N GLN A 562 -32.54 13.84 -0.53
CA GLN A 562 -33.23 15.00 -1.11
C GLN A 562 -34.60 15.21 -0.49
N ASN A 563 -34.91 16.47 -0.19
CA ASN A 563 -36.22 16.87 0.30
C ASN A 563 -37.22 17.07 -0.85
N GLY A 564 -38.52 16.92 -0.56
CA GLY A 564 -39.58 17.24 -1.52
C GLY A 564 -39.95 16.13 -2.49
N MET A 565 -39.45 14.91 -2.28
CA MET A 565 -39.92 13.72 -3.01
C MET A 565 -41.34 13.35 -2.58
N LYS A 566 -42.15 12.89 -3.54
CA LYS A 566 -43.52 12.42 -3.30
C LYS A 566 -43.56 10.90 -3.27
N SER A 567 -44.09 10.33 -2.20
CA SER A 567 -44.36 8.89 -2.13
C SER A 567 -45.55 8.54 -3.02
N GLU A 568 -45.37 7.55 -3.88
CA GLU A 568 -46.41 6.96 -4.74
C GLU A 568 -46.43 5.44 -4.51
N THR A 569 -47.63 4.88 -4.43
CA THR A 569 -47.86 3.44 -4.21
C THR A 569 -48.40 2.82 -5.49
N PHE A 570 -47.85 1.67 -5.86
CA PHE A 570 -48.19 0.91 -7.05
C PHE A 570 -48.58 -0.52 -6.67
N LYS A 571 -49.67 -1.02 -7.22
CA LYS A 571 -50.08 -2.42 -7.06
C LYS A 571 -49.37 -3.32 -8.07
N ARG A 572 -49.36 -4.62 -7.79
CA ARG A 572 -48.86 -5.62 -8.74
C ARG A 572 -49.42 -5.42 -10.15
N GLY A 573 -48.53 -5.29 -11.14
CA GLY A 573 -48.85 -5.07 -12.55
C GLY A 573 -49.02 -3.60 -12.95
N GLU A 574 -49.07 -2.67 -12.00
CA GLU A 574 -49.08 -1.23 -12.32
C GLU A 574 -47.69 -0.76 -12.73
N THR A 575 -47.65 0.14 -13.71
CA THR A 575 -46.40 0.69 -14.26
C THR A 575 -46.08 2.04 -13.65
N LEU A 576 -44.85 2.23 -13.18
CA LEU A 576 -44.31 3.53 -12.75
C LEU A 576 -44.14 4.46 -13.96
N TYR A 577 -43.68 3.91 -15.08
CA TYR A 577 -43.58 4.56 -16.39
C TYR A 577 -43.48 3.51 -17.50
N LYS A 578 -43.81 3.89 -18.74
CA LYS A 578 -43.72 2.99 -19.91
C LYS A 578 -42.63 3.42 -20.86
N GLU A 579 -42.13 2.43 -21.61
CA GLU A 579 -41.20 2.67 -22.72
C GLU A 579 -41.85 3.59 -23.76
N GLY A 580 -41.12 4.60 -24.22
CA GLY A 580 -41.59 5.62 -25.16
C GLY A 580 -42.20 6.87 -24.52
N ASP A 581 -42.49 6.87 -23.21
CA ASP A 581 -43.00 8.05 -22.52
C ASP A 581 -41.93 9.17 -22.45
N PRO A 582 -42.32 10.46 -22.46
CA PRO A 582 -41.39 11.51 -22.04
C PRO A 582 -41.04 11.32 -20.56
N GLY A 583 -39.75 11.35 -20.21
CA GLY A 583 -39.31 11.19 -18.82
C GLY A 583 -39.08 12.52 -18.13
N ASP A 584 -39.94 12.87 -17.18
CA ASP A 584 -39.85 14.10 -16.38
C ASP A 584 -39.57 13.86 -14.89
N SER A 585 -39.31 12.62 -14.48
CA SER A 585 -39.20 12.24 -13.07
C SER A 585 -38.38 10.98 -12.84
N LEU A 586 -37.65 10.94 -11.73
CA LEU A 586 -36.91 9.79 -11.24
C LEU A 586 -37.73 9.10 -10.14
N PHE A 587 -37.73 7.78 -10.09
CA PHE A 587 -38.36 7.01 -9.02
C PHE A 587 -37.30 6.26 -8.23
N ILE A 588 -37.35 6.35 -6.90
CA ILE A 588 -36.51 5.59 -5.97
C ILE A 588 -37.43 4.60 -5.25
N VAL A 589 -37.17 3.30 -5.33
CA VAL A 589 -37.97 2.28 -4.66
C VAL A 589 -37.69 2.34 -3.16
N GLU A 590 -38.72 2.51 -2.35
CA GLU A 590 -38.64 2.41 -0.88
C GLU A 590 -39.07 1.04 -0.38
N ASP A 591 -40.07 0.43 -1.01
CA ASP A 591 -40.55 -0.90 -0.65
C ASP A 591 -41.06 -1.65 -1.89
N GLY A 592 -40.97 -2.98 -1.85
CA GLY A 592 -41.36 -3.85 -2.95
C GLY A 592 -40.30 -4.04 -4.05
N VAL A 593 -40.72 -4.63 -5.16
CA VAL A 593 -39.85 -5.02 -6.28
C VAL A 593 -40.44 -4.53 -7.59
N VAL A 594 -39.64 -3.76 -8.33
CA VAL A 594 -39.98 -3.21 -9.66
C VAL A 594 -39.16 -3.91 -10.73
N ASP A 595 -39.84 -4.51 -11.71
CA ASP A 595 -39.23 -5.04 -12.92
C ASP A 595 -38.99 -3.91 -13.93
N ILE A 596 -37.74 -3.80 -14.41
CA ILE A 596 -37.37 -2.87 -15.47
C ILE A 596 -37.10 -3.72 -16.72
N SER A 597 -37.99 -3.62 -17.70
CA SER A 597 -38.01 -4.47 -18.88
C SER A 597 -38.10 -3.66 -20.18
N THR A 598 -37.70 -4.29 -21.28
CA THR A 598 -37.87 -3.79 -22.66
C THR A 598 -38.34 -4.94 -23.54
N GLN A 599 -39.29 -4.68 -24.44
CA GLN A 599 -39.88 -5.70 -25.33
C GLN A 599 -40.32 -6.99 -24.62
N GLY A 600 -40.74 -6.91 -23.35
CA GLY A 600 -41.15 -8.06 -22.54
C GLY A 600 -40.01 -8.88 -21.93
N HIS A 601 -38.75 -8.48 -22.13
CA HIS A 601 -37.58 -9.09 -21.50
C HIS A 601 -37.09 -8.26 -20.32
N GLN A 602 -36.87 -8.91 -19.18
CA GLN A 602 -36.32 -8.26 -17.99
C GLN A 602 -34.87 -7.81 -18.26
N VAL A 603 -34.61 -6.52 -18.03
CA VAL A 603 -33.26 -5.95 -18.03
C VAL A 603 -32.69 -6.00 -16.63
N ILE A 604 -33.42 -5.53 -15.62
CA ILE A 604 -32.96 -5.52 -14.21
C ILE A 604 -34.15 -5.43 -13.26
N LYS A 605 -33.98 -5.88 -12.01
CA LYS A 605 -34.94 -5.63 -10.92
C LYS A 605 -34.43 -4.50 -10.04
N ALA A 606 -35.30 -3.55 -9.71
CA ALA A 606 -35.06 -2.54 -8.70
C ALA A 606 -35.80 -2.93 -7.41
N THR A 607 -35.04 -3.14 -6.35
CA THR A 607 -35.53 -3.33 -4.97
C THR A 607 -35.30 -2.06 -4.16
N GLU A 608 -35.69 -2.06 -2.88
CA GLU A 608 -35.48 -0.97 -1.94
C GLU A 608 -34.10 -0.30 -2.10
N GLY A 609 -34.13 1.02 -2.24
CA GLY A 609 -32.98 1.90 -2.42
C GLY A 609 -32.39 1.99 -3.82
N ASN A 610 -32.87 1.19 -4.77
CA ASN A 610 -32.54 1.36 -6.18
C ASN A 610 -33.50 2.35 -6.85
N PHE A 611 -33.09 2.89 -7.99
CA PHE A 611 -33.85 3.91 -8.72
C PHE A 611 -34.01 3.57 -10.19
N CYS A 612 -34.98 4.21 -10.83
CA CYS A 612 -35.29 4.07 -12.24
C CYS A 612 -35.82 5.36 -12.87
N GLY A 613 -35.64 5.51 -14.17
CA GLY A 613 -36.04 6.69 -14.93
C GLY A 613 -34.94 7.73 -15.17
N GLU A 614 -33.70 7.44 -14.76
CA GLU A 614 -32.56 8.33 -14.92
C GLU A 614 -32.19 8.58 -16.38
N HIS A 615 -32.37 7.58 -17.26
CA HIS A 615 -31.97 7.67 -18.67
C HIS A 615 -32.54 8.93 -19.34
N SER A 616 -33.86 9.11 -19.30
CA SER A 616 -34.51 10.27 -19.92
C SER A 616 -34.09 11.61 -19.32
N LEU A 617 -33.77 11.64 -18.02
CA LEU A 617 -33.35 12.86 -17.35
C LEU A 617 -31.90 13.24 -17.67
N LEU A 618 -31.04 12.26 -17.91
CA LEU A 618 -29.63 12.44 -18.24
C LEU A 618 -29.40 12.69 -19.74
N THR A 619 -30.13 11.99 -20.60
CA THR A 619 -29.96 12.05 -22.07
C THR A 619 -30.93 13.01 -22.75
N GLY A 620 -32.05 13.34 -22.11
CA GLY A 620 -33.15 14.09 -22.72
C GLY A 620 -34.01 13.25 -23.68
N ARG A 621 -33.69 11.96 -23.89
CA ARG A 621 -34.47 11.05 -24.74
C ARG A 621 -35.71 10.52 -24.00
N LYS A 622 -36.64 9.92 -24.75
CA LYS A 622 -37.80 9.22 -24.18
C LYS A 622 -37.37 8.04 -23.30
N ARG A 623 -38.29 7.55 -22.46
CA ARG A 623 -38.05 6.37 -21.62
C ARG A 623 -37.69 5.21 -22.52
N ASN A 624 -36.58 4.55 -22.23
CA ASN A 624 -36.10 3.42 -23.01
C ASN A 624 -36.50 2.06 -22.40
N THR A 625 -37.27 2.06 -21.31
CA THR A 625 -37.70 0.85 -20.59
C THR A 625 -39.08 1.08 -20.01
N THR A 626 -39.77 -0.01 -19.64
CA THR A 626 -40.98 0.00 -18.83
C THR A 626 -40.62 -0.45 -17.42
N ALA A 627 -41.11 0.27 -16.40
CA ALA A 627 -40.95 -0.09 -15.00
C ALA A 627 -42.28 -0.55 -14.41
N THR A 628 -42.38 -1.80 -13.97
CA THR A 628 -43.63 -2.44 -13.52
C THR A 628 -43.47 -3.00 -12.12
N CYS A 629 -44.41 -2.74 -11.21
CA CYS A 629 -44.43 -3.37 -9.91
C CYS A 629 -44.75 -4.86 -10.03
N ILE A 630 -43.91 -5.73 -9.45
CA ILE A 630 -44.11 -7.19 -9.49
C ILE A 630 -44.37 -7.82 -8.11
N SER A 631 -44.07 -7.12 -7.02
CA SER A 631 -44.57 -7.46 -5.68
C SER A 631 -46.05 -7.10 -5.54
N ASP A 632 -46.68 -7.53 -4.45
CA ASP A 632 -48.10 -7.22 -4.18
C ASP A 632 -48.34 -5.70 -4.13
N GLU A 633 -47.39 -4.98 -3.55
CA GLU A 633 -47.33 -3.52 -3.48
C GLU A 633 -45.88 -3.06 -3.66
N CYS A 634 -45.70 -1.89 -4.27
CA CYS A 634 -44.43 -1.17 -4.35
C CYS A 634 -44.64 0.27 -3.90
N VAL A 635 -43.76 0.77 -3.03
CA VAL A 635 -43.71 2.17 -2.65
C VAL A 635 -42.50 2.80 -3.30
N ALA A 636 -42.69 3.90 -4.04
CA ALA A 636 -41.60 4.62 -4.69
C ALA A 636 -41.68 6.13 -4.43
N LEU A 637 -40.54 6.72 -4.11
CA LEU A 637 -40.35 8.16 -4.03
C LEU A 637 -40.11 8.73 -5.42
N ARG A 638 -41.00 9.62 -5.86
CA ARG A 638 -40.88 10.36 -7.10
C ARG A 638 -40.18 11.70 -6.88
N MET A 639 -39.09 11.91 -7.60
CA MET A 639 -38.36 13.17 -7.73
C MET A 639 -38.64 13.80 -9.09
N LEU A 640 -38.97 15.08 -9.14
CA LEU A 640 -39.19 15.76 -10.41
C LEU A 640 -37.87 16.08 -11.12
N GLY A 641 -37.88 16.04 -12.45
CA GLY A 641 -36.69 16.23 -13.27
C GLY A 641 -36.04 17.60 -13.11
N ARG A 642 -36.80 18.62 -12.69
CA ARG A 642 -36.24 19.93 -12.30
C ARG A 642 -35.35 19.85 -11.06
N ASP A 643 -35.79 19.10 -10.05
CA ASP A 643 -35.11 18.95 -8.78
C ASP A 643 -33.89 18.04 -8.98
N PHE A 644 -34.04 17.00 -9.82
CA PHE A 644 -32.93 16.16 -10.27
C PHE A 644 -31.84 16.97 -10.98
N ARG A 645 -32.19 17.82 -11.96
CA ARG A 645 -31.22 18.66 -12.67
C ARG A 645 -30.50 19.63 -11.73
N GLN A 646 -31.24 20.26 -10.82
CA GLN A 646 -30.64 21.14 -9.80
C GLN A 646 -29.62 20.40 -8.94
N LEU A 647 -29.90 19.14 -8.55
CA LEU A 647 -28.94 18.29 -7.84
C LEU A 647 -27.72 17.96 -8.70
N MET A 648 -27.90 17.66 -9.99
CA MET A 648 -26.80 17.33 -10.90
C MET A 648 -25.86 18.51 -11.11
N ASP A 649 -26.40 19.72 -11.17
CA ASP A 649 -25.60 20.96 -11.29
C ASP A 649 -24.85 21.26 -10.00
N ALA A 650 -25.47 20.99 -8.84
CA ALA A 650 -24.84 21.19 -7.53
C ALA A 650 -23.77 20.13 -7.20
N ALA A 651 -23.89 18.92 -7.74
CA ALA A 651 -23.01 17.80 -7.43
C ALA A 651 -22.54 17.04 -8.70
N PRO A 652 -21.54 17.56 -9.44
CA PRO A 652 -21.06 16.97 -10.69
C PRO A 652 -20.57 15.53 -10.57
N HIS A 653 -19.97 15.16 -9.43
CA HIS A 653 -19.48 13.81 -9.17
C HIS A 653 -20.62 12.78 -8.99
N VAL A 654 -21.81 13.23 -8.56
CA VAL A 654 -23.03 12.41 -8.51
C VAL A 654 -23.52 12.15 -9.92
N LYS A 655 -23.49 13.18 -10.79
CA LYS A 655 -23.83 13.05 -12.20
C LYS A 655 -22.95 12.00 -12.90
N GLU A 656 -21.64 12.06 -12.71
CA GLU A 656 -20.70 11.06 -13.25
C GLU A 656 -21.05 9.63 -12.80
N SER A 657 -21.36 9.44 -11.51
CA SER A 657 -21.74 8.13 -10.96
C SER A 657 -23.09 7.63 -11.49
N LEU A 658 -24.05 8.53 -11.73
CA LEU A 658 -25.34 8.21 -12.32
C LEU A 658 -25.22 7.87 -13.81
N THR A 659 -24.36 8.58 -14.53
CA THR A 659 -24.01 8.24 -15.91
C THR A 659 -23.35 6.87 -16.00
N ASP A 660 -22.42 6.51 -15.09
CA ASP A 660 -21.83 5.16 -15.02
C ASP A 660 -22.89 4.07 -14.80
N MET A 661 -23.85 4.30 -13.90
CA MET A 661 -24.98 3.38 -13.66
C MET A 661 -25.91 3.25 -14.89
N MET A 662 -26.21 4.38 -15.55
CA MET A 662 -27.02 4.41 -16.77
C MET A 662 -26.34 3.64 -17.91
N ASN A 663 -25.06 3.90 -18.16
CA ASN A 663 -24.27 3.25 -19.22
C ASN A 663 -24.24 1.72 -19.05
N ARG A 664 -24.08 1.23 -17.81
CA ARG A 664 -24.17 -0.22 -17.49
C ARG A 664 -25.55 -0.77 -17.82
N ARG A 665 -26.62 -0.05 -17.45
CA ARG A 665 -28.01 -0.47 -17.69
C ARG A 665 -28.33 -0.49 -19.18
N ASP A 666 -27.90 0.51 -19.93
CA ASP A 666 -28.13 0.63 -21.37
C ASP A 666 -27.34 -0.42 -22.15
N PHE A 667 -26.09 -0.68 -21.79
CA PHE A 667 -25.33 -1.78 -22.37
C PHE A 667 -25.99 -3.14 -22.08
N LYS A 668 -26.43 -3.35 -20.84
CA LYS A 668 -27.14 -4.58 -20.46
C LYS A 668 -28.44 -4.75 -21.25
N LYS A 669 -29.19 -3.66 -21.45
CA LYS A 669 -30.38 -3.63 -22.30
C LYS A 669 -30.05 -4.05 -23.74
N ALA A 670 -28.97 -3.52 -24.31
CA ALA A 670 -28.54 -3.88 -25.66
C ALA A 670 -28.20 -5.39 -25.78
N VAL A 671 -27.56 -5.98 -24.77
CA VAL A 671 -27.30 -7.42 -24.69
C VAL A 671 -28.61 -8.23 -24.61
N VAL A 672 -29.57 -7.81 -23.78
CA VAL A 672 -30.89 -8.47 -23.65
C VAL A 672 -31.62 -8.49 -24.98
N LEU A 673 -31.67 -7.34 -25.69
CA LEU A 673 -32.30 -7.24 -27.00
C LEU A 673 -31.61 -8.12 -28.05
N ARG A 674 -30.27 -8.19 -28.00
CA ARG A 674 -29.48 -9.03 -28.91
C ARG A 674 -29.74 -10.52 -28.70
N LEU A 675 -29.92 -10.95 -27.45
CA LEU A 675 -30.15 -12.35 -27.08
C LEU A 675 -31.61 -12.78 -27.22
N GLY A 676 -32.57 -11.84 -27.15
CA GLY A 676 -34.01 -12.13 -27.17
C GLY A 676 -34.51 -12.84 -25.90
N HIS A 677 -33.78 -12.72 -24.79
CA HIS A 677 -34.16 -13.25 -23.48
C HIS A 677 -33.47 -12.47 -22.35
N GLU A 678 -33.80 -12.76 -21.10
CA GLU A 678 -33.23 -12.10 -19.92
C GLU A 678 -31.70 -12.21 -19.87
N PHE A 679 -31.03 -11.23 -19.26
CA PHE A 679 -29.57 -11.21 -19.20
C PHE A 679 -29.04 -12.47 -18.48
N PRO A 680 -28.14 -13.26 -19.11
CA PRO A 680 -27.76 -14.58 -18.59
C PRO A 680 -26.72 -14.43 -17.47
N TYR A 681 -27.20 -14.14 -16.27
CA TYR A 681 -26.35 -14.00 -15.10
C TYR A 681 -25.63 -15.29 -14.69
N ASP A 682 -26.26 -16.44 -14.93
CA ASP A 682 -25.68 -17.76 -14.65
C ASP A 682 -24.65 -18.19 -15.72
N ASP A 683 -24.66 -17.54 -16.89
CA ASP A 683 -23.69 -17.76 -17.97
C ASP A 683 -23.22 -16.42 -18.56
N PRO A 684 -22.32 -15.70 -17.87
CA PRO A 684 -21.78 -14.43 -18.32
C PRO A 684 -21.01 -14.55 -19.64
N ARG A 685 -20.48 -15.75 -19.94
CA ARG A 685 -19.74 -16.03 -21.18
C ARG A 685 -20.66 -15.95 -22.39
N LYS A 686 -21.91 -16.42 -22.26
CA LYS A 686 -22.93 -16.26 -23.30
C LYS A 686 -23.24 -14.79 -23.58
N ALA A 687 -23.35 -13.95 -22.56
CA ALA A 687 -23.53 -12.50 -22.73
C ALA A 687 -22.33 -11.88 -23.44
N PHE A 688 -21.11 -12.18 -23.00
CA PHE A 688 -19.88 -11.64 -23.60
C PHE A 688 -19.74 -12.01 -25.08
N ASN A 689 -19.93 -13.30 -25.42
CA ASN A 689 -19.83 -13.79 -26.79
C ASN A 689 -20.90 -13.21 -27.72
N ALA A 690 -22.04 -12.74 -27.18
CA ALA A 690 -23.08 -12.09 -27.99
C ALA A 690 -22.68 -10.69 -28.44
N VAL A 691 -21.73 -10.05 -27.73
CA VAL A 691 -21.20 -8.71 -28.04
C VAL A 691 -19.88 -8.79 -28.81
N ASP A 692 -19.06 -9.81 -28.59
CA ASP A 692 -17.80 -10.03 -29.32
C ASP A 692 -18.06 -10.51 -30.76
N ILE A 693 -18.53 -9.61 -31.61
CA ILE A 693 -18.94 -9.87 -33.00
C ILE A 693 -17.78 -10.48 -33.80
N ASN A 694 -16.56 -10.00 -33.52
CA ASN A 694 -15.35 -10.40 -34.21
C ASN A 694 -14.67 -11.63 -33.59
N LYS A 695 -15.23 -12.20 -32.51
CA LYS A 695 -14.72 -13.38 -31.78
C LYS A 695 -13.25 -13.26 -31.38
N ARG A 696 -12.84 -12.07 -30.95
CA ARG A 696 -11.45 -11.77 -30.57
C ARG A 696 -11.09 -12.23 -29.17
N GLY A 697 -12.09 -12.53 -28.34
CA GLY A 697 -11.91 -12.77 -26.90
C GLY A 697 -11.82 -11.48 -26.08
N PHE A 698 -12.00 -10.32 -26.70
CA PHE A 698 -12.06 -8.99 -26.07
C PHE A 698 -12.97 -8.07 -26.88
N LEU A 699 -13.62 -7.11 -26.22
CA LEU A 699 -14.45 -6.09 -26.86
C LEU A 699 -13.62 -4.84 -27.13
N LYS A 700 -13.82 -4.20 -28.27
CA LYS A 700 -13.33 -2.85 -28.57
C LYS A 700 -14.49 -1.88 -28.77
N HIS A 701 -14.14 -0.61 -28.92
CA HIS A 701 -15.06 0.46 -29.28
C HIS A 701 -16.02 0.07 -30.42
N GLU A 702 -15.54 -0.59 -31.48
CA GLU A 702 -16.41 -1.00 -32.60
C GLU A 702 -17.48 -2.04 -32.23
N ASP A 703 -17.16 -2.98 -31.32
CA ASP A 703 -18.10 -4.00 -30.86
C ASP A 703 -19.19 -3.34 -30.00
N ILE A 704 -18.79 -2.40 -29.12
CA ILE A 704 -19.71 -1.60 -28.30
C ILE A 704 -20.56 -0.69 -29.18
N ALA A 705 -19.95 0.03 -30.14
CA ALA A 705 -20.67 0.90 -31.07
C ALA A 705 -21.73 0.11 -31.85
N HIS A 706 -21.38 -1.08 -32.33
CA HIS A 706 -22.31 -1.91 -33.08
C HIS A 706 -23.51 -2.34 -32.24
N ILE A 707 -23.29 -2.87 -31.02
CA ILE A 707 -24.40 -3.32 -30.19
C ILE A 707 -25.29 -2.17 -29.72
N MET A 708 -24.70 -1.02 -29.36
CA MET A 708 -25.46 0.14 -28.91
C MET A 708 -26.27 0.76 -30.06
N ARG A 709 -25.68 0.89 -31.25
CA ARG A 709 -26.40 1.40 -32.43
C ARG A 709 -27.45 0.45 -32.99
N SER A 710 -27.30 -0.86 -32.72
CA SER A 710 -28.36 -1.82 -33.03
C SER A 710 -29.61 -1.65 -32.16
N MET A 711 -29.44 -1.07 -30.96
CA MET A 711 -30.54 -0.75 -30.06
C MET A 711 -31.15 0.62 -30.38
N ASP A 712 -30.32 1.62 -30.69
CA ASP A 712 -30.73 2.99 -31.02
C ASP A 712 -29.65 3.62 -31.93
N GLU A 713 -30.00 3.88 -33.19
CA GLU A 713 -29.06 4.39 -34.20
C GLU A 713 -28.48 5.77 -33.84
N ASP A 714 -29.14 6.53 -32.96
CA ASP A 714 -28.73 7.88 -32.55
C ASP A 714 -27.59 7.90 -31.53
N TYR A 715 -27.07 6.74 -31.10
CA TYR A 715 -25.90 6.67 -30.22
C TYR A 715 -24.64 7.25 -30.88
N THR A 716 -24.18 8.37 -30.33
CA THR A 716 -23.00 9.10 -30.80
C THR A 716 -21.70 8.39 -30.41
N ASP A 717 -20.60 8.65 -31.11
CA ASP A 717 -19.27 8.13 -30.72
C ASP A 717 -18.89 8.56 -29.30
N GLN A 718 -19.23 9.78 -28.88
CA GLN A 718 -18.98 10.25 -27.52
C GLN A 718 -19.70 9.42 -26.45
N GLU A 719 -20.94 9.00 -26.70
CA GLU A 719 -21.69 8.13 -25.79
C GLU A 719 -21.09 6.72 -25.74
N VAL A 720 -20.60 6.22 -26.88
CA VAL A 720 -19.89 4.93 -26.94
C VAL A 720 -18.56 5.02 -26.19
N ASP A 721 -17.81 6.11 -26.31
CA ASP A 721 -16.58 6.35 -25.54
C ASP A 721 -16.85 6.39 -24.03
N MET A 722 -17.93 7.05 -23.60
CA MET A 722 -18.35 7.07 -22.19
C MET A 722 -18.71 5.66 -21.70
N MET A 723 -19.37 4.85 -22.53
CA MET A 723 -19.62 3.44 -22.21
C MET A 723 -18.34 2.62 -22.14
N MET A 724 -17.42 2.80 -23.09
CA MET A 724 -16.11 2.16 -23.06
C MET A 724 -15.39 2.51 -21.75
N HIS A 725 -15.40 3.76 -21.31
CA HIS A 725 -14.82 4.17 -20.02
C HIS A 725 -15.47 3.50 -18.79
N THR A 726 -16.76 3.19 -18.89
CA THR A 726 -17.50 2.45 -17.87
C THR A 726 -17.07 0.98 -17.83
N LEU A 727 -16.88 0.33 -18.98
CA LEU A 727 -16.60 -1.10 -19.12
C LEU A 727 -15.11 -1.48 -19.05
N ASP A 728 -14.23 -0.66 -19.64
CA ASP A 728 -12.78 -0.83 -19.67
C ASP A 728 -12.19 -0.37 -18.34
N LEU A 729 -12.09 -1.33 -17.43
CA LEU A 729 -11.54 -1.11 -16.11
C LEU A 729 -10.02 -0.92 -16.17
N SER A 730 -9.30 -1.50 -17.15
CA SER A 730 -7.84 -1.42 -17.31
C SER A 730 -7.36 -0.12 -17.96
N ARG A 731 -8.23 0.52 -18.76
CA ARG A 731 -7.96 1.70 -19.60
C ARG A 731 -6.98 1.42 -20.74
N ASP A 732 -6.93 0.19 -21.23
CA ASP A 732 -6.06 -0.21 -22.36
C ASP A 732 -6.77 -0.15 -23.73
N GLY A 733 -8.05 0.27 -23.74
CA GLY A 733 -8.87 0.36 -24.95
C GLY A 733 -9.47 -0.98 -25.38
N LYS A 734 -9.46 -1.99 -24.51
CA LYS A 734 -10.12 -3.29 -24.70
C LYS A 734 -10.89 -3.67 -23.44
N VAL A 735 -11.98 -4.42 -23.61
CA VAL A 735 -12.72 -5.02 -22.49
C VAL A 735 -12.54 -6.53 -22.53
N LEU A 736 -11.77 -7.06 -21.59
CA LEU A 736 -11.58 -8.50 -21.43
C LEU A 736 -12.79 -9.15 -20.75
N TYR A 737 -12.92 -10.46 -20.89
CA TYR A 737 -13.99 -11.23 -20.24
C TYR A 737 -14.04 -11.01 -18.72
N ASP A 738 -12.89 -10.92 -18.07
CA ASP A 738 -12.81 -10.72 -16.62
C ASP A 738 -13.30 -9.34 -16.19
N GLU A 739 -13.06 -8.30 -16.99
CA GLU A 739 -13.58 -6.96 -16.75
C GLU A 739 -15.10 -6.94 -16.92
N PHE A 740 -15.59 -7.56 -18.00
CA PHE A 740 -17.02 -7.70 -18.25
C PHE A 740 -17.73 -8.39 -17.08
N VAL A 741 -17.17 -9.48 -16.56
CA VAL A 741 -17.74 -10.20 -15.41
C VAL A 741 -17.71 -9.32 -14.17
N LYS A 742 -16.61 -8.60 -13.88
CA LYS A 742 -16.53 -7.68 -12.73
C LYS A 742 -17.58 -6.58 -12.79
N VAL A 743 -17.77 -5.97 -13.96
CA VAL A 743 -18.77 -4.91 -14.17
C VAL A 743 -20.18 -5.48 -13.99
N PHE A 744 -20.55 -6.58 -14.63
CA PHE A 744 -21.96 -7.00 -14.68
C PHE A 744 -22.41 -8.03 -13.65
N ILE A 745 -21.49 -8.87 -13.16
CA ILE A 745 -21.80 -9.98 -12.26
C ILE A 745 -21.43 -9.67 -10.81
N GLY A 746 -20.38 -8.85 -10.59
CA GLY A 746 -19.98 -8.43 -9.25
C GLY A 746 -21.09 -7.75 -8.44
N ASP A 747 -22.04 -7.10 -9.11
CA ASP A 747 -23.16 -6.36 -8.51
C ASP A 747 -24.28 -7.26 -7.94
N ILE A 748 -24.42 -8.52 -8.39
CA ILE A 748 -25.62 -9.34 -8.10
C ILE A 748 -25.74 -9.69 -6.62
N ARG A 749 -24.61 -9.92 -5.93
CA ARG A 749 -24.61 -10.33 -4.52
C ARG A 749 -24.99 -9.22 -3.56
N ALA A 750 -24.82 -7.95 -3.94
CA ALA A 750 -25.29 -6.81 -3.15
C ALA A 750 -26.83 -6.66 -3.22
N THR A 751 -27.44 -7.09 -4.32
CA THR A 751 -28.90 -7.04 -4.52
C THR A 751 -29.64 -8.32 -4.13
N GLN A 752 -28.97 -9.49 -4.09
CA GLN A 752 -29.56 -10.75 -3.65
C GLN A 752 -29.46 -10.97 -2.12
N SER A 753 -28.72 -10.13 -1.38
CA SER A 753 -28.60 -10.20 0.08
C SER A 753 -29.38 -9.11 0.82
N MET A 754 -30.30 -8.40 0.16
CA MET A 754 -31.30 -7.54 0.80
C MET A 754 -32.68 -8.18 0.68
#